data_AF-A0A8K0GWJ7-F1
#
_entry.id   AF-A0A8K0GWJ7-F1
#
_cell.length_a   1.000
_cell.length_b   1.000
_cell.length_c   1.000
_cell.angle_alpha   90.00
_cell.angle_beta   90.00
_cell.angle_gamma   90.00
#
_symmetry.space_group_name_H-M   'P 1'
#
loop_
_entity.id
_entity.type
_entity.pdbx_description
1 polymer ?
#
loop_
_entity_poly.entity_id
_entity_poly.type
_entity_poly.pdbx_seq_one_letter_code
_entity_poly.pdbx_strand_id
1 'polypeptide(L)'
;MVDAVVTVLLEKLLKALSEESRILVEFRDQFEKLKNELQLMQSFLKEAERLKRKNEVLRSIMGNLRELIYEAEDILADCQLQVKDDDPLSSGWLTCIRPSKLPFQYQTGKRLMEINEKISEIKNNISSYLGVPDMNRSGGMVDPNNDQMPRWSSPVYDHTQVVGLEGDTRKIKDWLFEAEHDILAIGVVGMGGLGKTTLAQTVFNHRVIEDHYERRIWVSVSQTFTEEQILRSMLRNLGDASVGDDNCELSRKIKQYLLGKRYIIVMDDVWSLDVTWWRRIYEALPKGNGNSIIITTRIEEVAQRMGVVEARVHRPKCLSKDDSWLLFRKVAFAATGGICNYRELESVGEEIVEKCKGLPLAIKAVGGIMLCKPQRYQEWRRIANHFRDELAENDNSVMASLQLSYDELPSYLKSCFLCLSIYPEDCVITRDQLVHWWIGEGFFPLRNGRPVVEAGEDCFSGLTNRCLLEVVDKTYYGTINTCKIHDMVRDLVMRIAKDDAFFKQDYSNCRHLGIQNSMVERHFMANKKLRALLSTTKTGEVNKVSPNVAKRFCESRYLRAMDLSRSIFETPLTGLLNHIGFLRHLTYLSLSSTHPLVQLPPSMEKLSNLLILDLSYCQNLKTLPTYIVTFKKLRVLDVSHCGSLEYLPKGLGRLSQLEVLWGFRPAKSSQSEGCRIGELRNLLGLRKLGLQLTGGDEIGYTEMDALVDLQELQHLTISCFDSNDEEVATKLDQLPPPKQLHELSLHFYPGKFSPTWLSPISLPMLTYLSISSGNLAKMKESFWGNDDSVWRIEGLMMENLSDLGVEWPRVQQVMPSLRIVNASWCPELASFPIDDVGFRGGVWKREEHAS
;
A
#
# COMPACT_ATOMS: atom_id res chain seq x y z
N MET A 1 6.37 -5.89 19.21
CA MET A 1 5.00 -6.14 18.70
C MET A 1 3.98 -6.52 19.78
N VAL A 2 4.35 -7.17 20.89
CA VAL A 2 3.39 -7.53 21.95
C VAL A 2 2.67 -6.30 22.49
N ASP A 3 3.41 -5.21 22.71
CA ASP A 3 2.85 -3.92 23.16
C ASP A 3 1.77 -3.39 22.20
N ALA A 4 1.98 -3.57 20.89
CA ALA A 4 1.03 -3.19 19.85
C ALA A 4 -0.29 -3.96 19.97
N VAL A 5 -0.22 -5.29 20.07
CA VAL A 5 -1.41 -6.15 20.15
C VAL A 5 -2.12 -5.94 21.49
N VAL A 6 -1.39 -5.70 22.59
CA VAL A 6 -1.97 -5.32 23.89
C VAL A 6 -2.74 -4.02 23.77
N THR A 7 -2.15 -2.99 23.16
CA THR A 7 -2.79 -1.68 22.99
C THR A 7 -4.08 -1.79 22.19
N VAL A 8 -4.06 -2.54 21.08
CA VAL A 8 -5.25 -2.79 20.25
C VAL A 8 -6.33 -3.54 21.04
N LEU A 9 -5.97 -4.59 21.79
CA LEU A 9 -6.94 -5.36 22.58
C LEU A 9 -7.53 -4.51 23.70
N LEU A 10 -6.72 -3.70 24.40
CA LEU A 10 -7.19 -2.83 25.48
C LEU A 10 -8.24 -1.85 25.00
N GLU A 11 -8.06 -1.26 23.82
CA GLU A 11 -9.08 -0.39 23.24
C GLU A 11 -10.36 -1.13 22.85
N LYS A 12 -10.23 -2.33 22.26
CA LYS A 12 -11.38 -3.17 21.95
C LYS A 12 -12.14 -3.55 23.22
N LEU A 13 -11.43 -3.87 24.30
CA LEU A 13 -12.01 -4.14 25.62
C LEU A 13 -12.68 -2.90 26.22
N LEU A 14 -12.05 -1.72 26.15
CA LEU A 14 -12.63 -0.46 26.61
C LEU A 14 -13.95 -0.16 25.90
N LYS A 15 -13.97 -0.29 24.58
CA LYS A 15 -15.17 -0.10 23.78
C LYS A 15 -16.23 -1.15 24.12
N ALA A 16 -15.86 -2.42 24.15
CA ALA A 16 -16.79 -3.50 24.47
C ALA A 16 -17.39 -3.37 25.88
N LEU A 17 -16.60 -2.99 26.89
CA LEU A 17 -17.07 -2.80 28.27
C LEU A 17 -17.93 -1.53 28.44
N SER A 18 -17.84 -0.57 27.52
CA SER A 18 -18.75 0.58 27.47
C SER A 18 -20.09 0.26 26.79
N GLU A 19 -20.18 -0.85 26.04
CA GLU A 19 -21.40 -1.30 25.39
C GLU A 19 -22.24 -2.16 26.37
N GLU A 20 -23.48 -1.76 26.65
CA GLU A 20 -24.40 -2.51 27.52
C GLU A 20 -24.99 -3.76 26.82
N SER A 21 -24.16 -4.75 26.50
CA SER A 21 -24.62 -6.01 25.90
C SER A 21 -24.71 -7.16 26.91
N ARG A 22 -25.78 -7.97 26.83
CA ARG A 22 -26.08 -9.05 27.79
C ARG A 22 -24.97 -10.10 27.95
N ILE A 23 -24.31 -10.50 26.86
CA ILE A 23 -23.24 -11.52 26.89
C ILE A 23 -21.93 -10.93 27.42
N LEU A 24 -21.64 -9.65 27.14
CA LEU A 24 -20.48 -8.98 27.72
C LEU A 24 -20.67 -8.75 29.22
N VAL A 25 -21.92 -8.58 29.70
CA VAL A 25 -22.23 -8.51 31.15
C VAL A 25 -21.89 -9.84 31.85
N GLU A 26 -22.15 -10.99 31.22
CA GLU A 26 -21.88 -12.31 31.82
C GLU A 26 -20.37 -12.59 32.03
N PHE A 27 -19.53 -12.14 31.10
CA PHE A 27 -18.06 -12.30 31.19
C PHE A 27 -17.34 -11.02 31.66
N ARG A 28 -18.09 -10.02 32.13
CA ARG A 28 -17.59 -8.67 32.42
C ARG A 28 -16.42 -8.71 33.39
N ASP A 29 -16.55 -9.42 34.49
CA ASP A 29 -15.52 -9.52 35.53
C ASP A 29 -14.21 -10.09 34.97
N GLN A 30 -14.30 -11.08 34.08
CA GLN A 30 -13.13 -11.68 33.46
C GLN A 30 -12.47 -10.74 32.44
N PHE A 31 -13.25 -10.01 31.64
CA PHE A 31 -12.71 -9.00 30.73
C PHE A 31 -12.14 -7.77 31.46
N GLU A 32 -12.74 -7.37 32.59
CA GLU A 32 -12.20 -6.32 33.46
C GLU A 32 -10.89 -6.76 34.11
N LYS A 33 -10.81 -8.01 34.60
CA LYS A 33 -9.56 -8.59 35.09
C LYS A 33 -8.47 -8.58 34.01
N LEU A 34 -8.80 -9.06 32.81
CA LEU A 34 -7.88 -9.08 31.67
C LEU A 34 -7.38 -7.67 31.34
N LYS A 35 -8.31 -6.70 31.23
CA LYS A 35 -8.00 -5.30 30.97
C LYS A 35 -7.02 -4.74 32.02
N ASN A 36 -7.31 -4.95 33.30
CA ASN A 36 -6.48 -4.42 34.38
C ASN A 36 -5.06 -5.02 34.33
N GLU A 37 -4.93 -6.32 34.10
CA GLU A 37 -3.62 -6.97 33.96
C GLU A 37 -2.84 -6.42 32.77
N LEU A 38 -3.48 -6.32 31.61
CA LEU A 38 -2.85 -5.79 30.39
C LEU A 38 -2.43 -4.32 30.55
N GLN A 39 -3.24 -3.49 31.21
CA GLN A 39 -2.88 -2.10 31.53
C GLN A 39 -1.64 -2.01 32.41
N LEU A 40 -1.51 -2.89 33.41
CA LEU A 40 -0.31 -2.94 34.25
C LEU A 40 0.91 -3.36 33.42
N MET A 41 0.76 -4.33 32.52
CA MET A 41 1.85 -4.82 31.66
C MET A 41 2.38 -3.75 30.69
N GLN A 42 1.53 -2.86 30.17
CA GLN A 42 1.96 -1.77 29.28
C GLN A 42 3.14 -0.95 29.84
N SER A 43 3.21 -0.79 31.16
CA SER A 43 4.29 -0.04 31.82
C SER A 43 5.70 -0.60 31.58
N PHE A 44 5.82 -1.90 31.29
CA PHE A 44 7.12 -2.57 31.14
C PHE A 44 7.28 -3.37 29.83
N LEU A 45 6.23 -3.53 29.01
CA LEU A 45 6.31 -4.28 27.75
C LEU A 45 7.30 -3.69 26.75
N LYS A 46 7.43 -2.35 26.70
CA LYS A 46 8.38 -1.68 25.81
C LYS A 46 9.83 -2.05 26.14
N GLU A 47 10.18 -2.11 27.43
CA GLU A 47 11.51 -2.51 27.87
C GLU A 47 11.73 -4.01 27.69
N ALA A 48 10.71 -4.83 27.96
CA ALA A 48 10.74 -6.27 27.69
C ALA A 48 10.97 -6.59 26.20
N GLU A 49 10.38 -5.82 25.28
CA GLU A 49 10.63 -5.95 23.84
C GLU A 49 12.09 -5.68 23.47
N ARG A 50 12.70 -4.68 24.09
CA ARG A 50 14.12 -4.35 23.86
C ARG A 50 15.03 -5.48 24.35
N LEU A 51 14.77 -6.00 25.54
CA LEU A 51 15.60 -7.04 26.18
C LEU A 51 15.40 -8.45 25.61
N LYS A 52 14.23 -8.73 24.98
CA LYS A 52 13.91 -10.02 24.35
C LYS A 52 14.98 -10.51 23.36
N ARG A 53 15.73 -9.61 22.73
CA ARG A 53 16.80 -10.00 21.79
C ARG A 53 17.89 -10.82 22.45
N LYS A 54 18.30 -10.43 23.65
CA LYS A 54 19.43 -11.01 24.38
C LYS A 54 19.06 -12.19 25.25
N ASN A 55 17.76 -12.46 25.41
CA ASN A 55 17.26 -13.45 26.34
C ASN A 55 16.20 -14.34 25.66
N GLU A 56 16.59 -15.59 25.39
CA GLU A 56 15.71 -16.60 24.77
C GLU A 56 14.48 -16.93 25.63
N VAL A 57 14.62 -16.91 26.96
CA VAL A 57 13.50 -17.14 27.88
C VAL A 57 12.48 -16.02 27.74
N LEU A 58 12.93 -14.76 27.79
CA LEU A 58 12.06 -13.60 27.60
C LEU A 58 11.42 -13.60 26.20
N ARG A 59 12.17 -14.01 25.18
CA ARG A 59 11.65 -14.20 23.81
C ARG A 59 10.48 -15.19 23.77
N SER A 60 10.64 -16.33 24.42
CA SER A 60 9.60 -17.37 24.53
C SER A 60 8.37 -16.87 25.30
N ILE A 61 8.57 -16.22 26.46
CA ILE A 61 7.49 -15.63 27.27
C ILE A 61 6.69 -14.61 26.46
N MET A 62 7.36 -13.71 25.75
CA MET A 62 6.70 -12.69 24.92
C MET A 62 5.93 -13.31 23.75
N GLY A 63 6.45 -14.40 23.15
CA GLY A 63 5.74 -15.17 22.13
C GLY A 63 4.44 -15.78 22.67
N ASN A 64 4.48 -16.38 23.86
CA ASN A 64 3.32 -16.96 24.52
C ASN A 64 2.27 -15.91 24.89
N LEU A 65 2.71 -14.78 25.46
CA LEU A 65 1.83 -13.67 25.80
C LEU A 65 1.04 -13.18 24.60
N ARG A 66 1.71 -13.02 23.45
CA ARG A 66 1.04 -12.60 22.23
C ARG A 66 -0.01 -13.61 21.75
N GLU A 67 0.29 -14.90 21.79
CA GLU A 67 -0.71 -15.91 21.42
C GLU A 67 -1.94 -15.86 22.32
N LEU A 68 -1.75 -15.65 23.64
CA LEU A 68 -2.86 -15.47 24.57
C LEU A 68 -3.69 -14.21 24.27
N ILE A 69 -3.04 -13.11 23.90
CA ILE A 69 -3.73 -11.87 23.50
C ILE A 69 -4.56 -12.11 22.24
N TYR A 70 -4.02 -12.81 21.24
CA TYR A 70 -4.79 -13.17 20.05
C TYR A 70 -5.98 -14.07 20.37
N GLU A 71 -5.81 -15.07 21.24
CA GLU A 71 -6.92 -15.92 21.67
C GLU A 71 -7.99 -15.15 22.44
N ALA A 72 -7.59 -14.22 23.31
CA ALA A 72 -8.52 -13.35 24.04
C ALA A 72 -9.32 -12.45 23.09
N GLU A 73 -8.65 -11.91 22.07
CA GLU A 73 -9.29 -11.08 21.06
C GLU A 73 -10.27 -11.88 20.18
N ASP A 74 -9.91 -13.11 19.81
CA ASP A 74 -10.78 -14.04 19.07
C ASP A 74 -12.06 -14.36 19.88
N ILE A 75 -11.91 -14.59 21.19
CA ILE A 75 -13.03 -14.80 22.12
C ILE A 75 -13.90 -13.55 22.25
N LEU A 76 -13.29 -12.37 22.43
CA LEU A 76 -14.02 -11.10 22.52
C LEU A 76 -14.88 -10.87 21.27
N ALA A 77 -14.31 -11.12 20.09
CA ALA A 77 -15.03 -10.98 18.83
C ALA A 77 -16.17 -12.01 18.70
N ASP A 78 -15.99 -13.25 19.17
CA ASP A 78 -17.05 -14.26 19.22
C ASP A 78 -18.21 -13.83 20.12
N CYS A 79 -17.93 -13.24 21.29
CA CYS A 79 -18.95 -12.68 22.17
C CYS A 79 -19.75 -11.57 21.48
N GLN A 80 -19.07 -10.64 20.81
CA GLN A 80 -19.71 -9.54 20.07
C GLN A 80 -20.59 -10.02 18.91
N LEU A 81 -20.21 -11.11 18.25
CA LEU A 81 -21.02 -11.72 17.19
C LEU A 81 -22.32 -12.32 17.74
N GLN A 82 -22.29 -12.97 18.91
CA GLN A 82 -23.50 -13.59 19.46
C GLN A 82 -24.54 -12.57 19.95
N VAL A 83 -24.11 -11.39 20.38
CA VAL A 83 -25.02 -10.30 20.76
C VAL A 83 -25.93 -9.90 19.59
N LYS A 84 -25.42 -9.96 18.35
CA LYS A 84 -26.18 -9.58 17.15
C LYS A 84 -27.23 -10.59 16.72
N ASP A 85 -27.04 -11.87 17.07
CA ASP A 85 -27.98 -12.95 16.74
C ASP A 85 -29.17 -13.00 17.72
N ASP A 86 -29.17 -12.20 18.80
CA ASP A 86 -30.26 -12.12 19.77
C ASP A 86 -31.30 -11.06 19.38
N ASP A 87 -32.53 -11.52 19.14
CA ASP A 87 -33.69 -10.71 18.79
C ASP A 87 -34.11 -9.80 19.97
N PRO A 88 -34.19 -8.46 19.80
CA PRO A 88 -34.50 -7.52 20.88
C PRO A 88 -35.89 -7.74 21.51
N LEU A 89 -36.80 -8.43 20.82
CA LEU A 89 -38.16 -8.74 21.27
C LEU A 89 -38.25 -9.88 22.29
N SER A 90 -37.14 -10.56 22.62
CA SER A 90 -37.08 -11.61 23.65
C SER A 90 -36.80 -11.04 25.06
N SER A 91 -37.62 -10.07 25.49
CA SER A 91 -37.50 -9.37 26.77
C SER A 91 -38.11 -10.15 27.95
N GLY A 92 -37.57 -11.34 28.26
CA GLY A 92 -37.96 -12.10 29.46
C GLY A 92 -36.74 -12.62 30.23
N TRP A 93 -36.73 -12.44 31.57
CA TRP A 93 -35.67 -12.87 32.49
C TRP A 93 -35.40 -14.40 32.54
N LEU A 94 -36.15 -15.22 31.79
CA LEU A 94 -36.08 -16.69 31.85
C LEU A 94 -35.32 -17.36 30.68
N THR A 95 -34.61 -16.62 29.83
CA THR A 95 -33.81 -17.23 28.74
C THR A 95 -32.41 -17.70 29.14
N CYS A 96 -32.04 -17.66 30.43
CA CYS A 96 -30.76 -18.17 30.95
C CYS A 96 -30.55 -19.68 30.72
N ILE A 97 -31.53 -20.38 30.13
CA ILE A 97 -31.52 -21.82 29.91
C ILE A 97 -32.00 -22.11 28.47
N ARG A 98 -31.26 -21.65 27.45
CA ARG A 98 -31.33 -22.30 26.14
C ARG A 98 -30.23 -23.38 26.09
N PRO A 99 -30.57 -24.68 25.99
CA PRO A 99 -29.59 -25.76 25.96
C PRO A 99 -28.51 -25.61 24.89
N SER A 100 -28.80 -24.89 23.79
CA SER A 100 -27.87 -24.65 22.70
C SER A 100 -26.77 -23.62 22.99
N LYS A 101 -26.92 -22.74 24.00
CA LYS A 101 -25.93 -21.71 24.35
C LYS A 101 -25.02 -22.08 25.53
N LEU A 102 -25.45 -23.01 26.38
CA LEU A 102 -24.71 -23.49 27.56
C LEU A 102 -23.30 -24.03 27.23
N PRO A 103 -23.09 -24.83 26.15
CA PRO A 103 -21.75 -25.31 25.82
C PRO A 103 -20.79 -24.17 25.46
N PHE A 104 -21.28 -23.15 24.75
CA PHE A 104 -20.48 -21.97 24.40
C PHE A 104 -20.14 -21.15 25.63
N GLN A 105 -21.10 -20.89 26.52
CA GLN A 105 -20.89 -20.10 27.73
C GLN A 105 -19.86 -20.77 28.66
N TYR A 106 -20.02 -22.07 28.92
CA TYR A 106 -19.08 -22.82 29.74
C TYR A 106 -17.67 -22.86 29.12
N GLN A 107 -17.57 -23.18 27.81
CA GLN A 107 -16.28 -23.27 27.14
C GLN A 107 -15.58 -21.91 27.05
N THR A 108 -16.32 -20.84 26.79
CA THR A 108 -15.79 -19.47 26.70
C THR A 108 -15.34 -18.98 28.06
N GLY A 109 -16.16 -19.14 29.10
CA GLY A 109 -15.82 -18.77 30.47
C GLY A 109 -14.58 -19.50 30.96
N LYS A 110 -14.51 -20.83 30.76
CA LYS A 110 -13.33 -21.63 31.11
C LYS A 110 -12.07 -21.15 30.39
N ARG A 111 -12.12 -20.95 29.06
CA ARG A 111 -10.97 -20.46 28.29
C ARG A 111 -10.51 -19.08 28.74
N LEU A 112 -11.44 -18.17 29.04
CA LEU A 112 -11.11 -16.82 29.49
C LEU A 112 -10.47 -16.82 30.89
N MET A 113 -10.94 -17.69 31.79
CA MET A 113 -10.29 -17.91 33.10
C MET A 113 -8.86 -18.44 32.92
N GLU A 114 -8.66 -19.46 32.08
CA GLU A 114 -7.32 -20.01 31.79
C GLU A 114 -6.38 -18.96 31.17
N ILE A 115 -6.89 -18.09 30.29
CA ILE A 115 -6.12 -16.98 29.71
C ILE A 115 -5.71 -15.99 30.80
N ASN A 116 -6.65 -15.57 31.65
CA ASN A 116 -6.37 -14.64 32.74
C ASN A 116 -5.33 -15.21 33.72
N GLU A 117 -5.43 -16.48 34.09
CA GLU A 117 -4.45 -17.15 34.97
C GLU A 117 -3.04 -17.14 34.35
N LYS A 118 -2.92 -17.54 33.08
CA LYS A 118 -1.63 -17.56 32.37
C LYS A 118 -1.05 -16.16 32.18
N ILE A 119 -1.87 -15.15 31.91
CA ILE A 119 -1.41 -13.76 31.78
C ILE A 119 -0.90 -13.24 33.12
N SER A 120 -1.59 -13.52 34.23
CA SER A 120 -1.11 -13.16 35.57
C SER A 120 0.23 -13.87 35.90
N GLU A 121 0.39 -15.15 35.54
CA GLU A 121 1.67 -15.88 35.70
C GLU A 121 2.80 -15.24 34.88
N ILE A 122 2.54 -14.94 33.60
CA ILE A 122 3.51 -14.28 32.71
C ILE A 122 3.92 -12.92 33.25
N LYS A 123 2.97 -12.12 33.74
CA LYS A 123 3.25 -10.82 34.35
C LYS A 123 4.23 -10.98 35.51
N ASN A 124 3.99 -11.91 36.43
CA ASN A 124 4.86 -12.14 37.57
C ASN A 124 6.27 -12.59 37.13
N ASN A 125 6.34 -13.47 36.13
CA ASN A 125 7.60 -13.90 35.53
C ASN A 125 8.37 -12.71 34.95
N ILE A 126 7.76 -11.87 34.11
CA ILE A 126 8.42 -10.71 33.51
C ILE A 126 8.87 -9.71 34.60
N SER A 127 8.02 -9.42 35.59
CA SER A 127 8.35 -8.51 36.69
C SER A 127 9.57 -8.96 37.48
N SER A 128 9.67 -10.28 37.77
CA SER A 128 10.85 -10.84 38.45
C SER A 128 12.14 -10.74 37.63
N TYR A 129 12.06 -10.91 36.29
CA TYR A 129 13.20 -10.77 35.39
C TYR A 129 13.67 -9.32 35.24
N LEU A 130 12.75 -8.36 35.22
CA LEU A 130 13.06 -6.94 35.06
C LEU A 130 13.44 -6.24 36.37
N GLY A 131 13.29 -6.90 37.52
CA GLY A 131 13.61 -6.32 38.83
C GLY A 131 12.72 -5.13 39.18
N VAL A 132 11.47 -5.09 38.68
CA VAL A 132 10.53 -3.99 38.95
C VAL A 132 10.02 -4.15 40.39
N PRO A 133 10.16 -3.14 41.28
CA PRO A 133 9.58 -3.20 42.62
C PRO A 133 8.06 -3.29 42.55
N ASP A 134 7.46 -4.03 43.47
CA ASP A 134 6.01 -4.23 43.62
C ASP A 134 5.28 -2.88 43.72
N MET A 135 4.75 -2.40 42.59
CA MET A 135 4.10 -1.08 42.46
C MET A 135 2.65 -1.15 42.95
N ASN A 136 2.48 -1.22 44.27
CA ASN A 136 1.24 -0.85 44.96
C ASN A 136 1.20 0.65 45.29
N ARG A 137 1.82 1.51 44.46
CA ARG A 137 1.74 2.97 44.61
C ARG A 137 0.75 3.55 43.60
N SER A 138 -0.37 4.02 44.12
CA SER A 138 -1.16 5.10 43.52
C SER A 138 -0.25 6.29 43.24
N GLY A 139 0.07 6.56 41.98
CA GLY A 139 0.91 7.71 41.65
C GLY A 139 1.31 7.79 40.19
N GLY A 140 0.62 8.67 39.46
CA GLY A 140 0.94 9.11 38.11
C GLY A 140 0.18 8.34 37.05
N MET A 141 -0.96 8.87 36.61
CA MET A 141 -1.43 8.59 35.25
C MET A 141 -0.25 8.88 34.32
N VAL A 142 0.37 7.84 33.76
CA VAL A 142 1.06 8.00 32.48
C VAL A 142 -0.04 8.52 31.58
N ASP A 143 0.06 9.79 31.20
CA ASP A 143 -0.95 10.41 30.36
C ASP A 143 -1.14 9.49 29.14
N PRO A 144 -2.32 8.86 28.96
CA PRO A 144 -2.59 7.97 27.82
C PRO A 144 -2.42 8.71 26.48
N ASN A 145 -2.18 10.03 26.55
CA ASN A 145 -1.92 10.90 25.44
C ASN A 145 -0.53 10.76 24.80
N ASN A 146 0.46 10.14 25.44
CA ASN A 146 1.82 10.09 24.88
C ASN A 146 2.00 9.02 23.78
N ASP A 147 1.10 8.04 23.71
CA ASP A 147 0.93 7.08 22.60
C ASP A 147 -0.32 7.40 21.76
N GLN A 148 -0.76 8.67 21.75
CA GLN A 148 -1.69 9.10 20.70
C GLN A 148 -1.02 8.86 19.34
N MET A 149 -1.77 8.30 18.38
CA MET A 149 -1.49 8.60 16.97
C MET A 149 -1.23 10.11 16.93
N PRO A 150 0.00 10.57 16.60
CA PRO A 150 0.29 11.98 16.53
C PRO A 150 -0.86 12.65 15.79
N ARG A 151 -1.36 13.77 16.31
CA ARG A 151 -2.49 14.53 15.74
C ARG A 151 -2.18 15.09 14.33
N TRP A 152 -1.08 14.65 13.74
CA TRP A 152 -0.52 15.07 12.49
C TRP A 152 -0.82 13.95 11.50
N SER A 153 -1.78 14.18 10.60
CA SER A 153 -1.65 13.64 9.26
C SER A 153 -0.27 14.10 8.76
N SER A 154 0.71 13.21 8.83
CA SER A 154 2.06 13.57 8.42
C SER A 154 2.06 13.56 6.90
N PRO A 155 2.34 14.69 6.23
CA PRO A 155 2.46 14.68 4.79
C PRO A 155 3.48 13.61 4.38
N VAL A 156 3.18 12.92 3.28
CA VAL A 156 4.11 11.96 2.69
C VAL A 156 5.23 12.75 2.04
N TYR A 157 6.47 12.53 2.49
CA TYR A 157 7.64 13.19 1.94
C TYR A 157 8.29 12.34 0.86
N ASP A 158 8.73 13.00 -0.21
CA ASP A 158 9.47 12.35 -1.27
C ASP A 158 10.96 12.22 -0.91
N HIS A 159 11.38 11.03 -0.51
CA HIS A 159 12.78 10.74 -0.21
C HIS A 159 13.53 10.08 -1.39
N THR A 160 13.09 10.27 -2.64
CA THR A 160 13.75 9.72 -3.84
C THR A 160 15.00 10.49 -4.27
N GLN A 161 15.31 11.62 -3.63
CA GLN A 161 16.46 12.45 -3.99
C GLN A 161 17.80 11.69 -3.85
N VAL A 162 18.69 11.96 -4.81
CA VAL A 162 20.03 11.35 -4.93
C VAL A 162 21.09 12.43 -4.70
N VAL A 163 22.23 12.05 -4.13
CA VAL A 163 23.36 12.96 -3.83
C VAL A 163 24.68 12.25 -4.17
N GLY A 164 25.63 12.98 -4.77
CA GLY A 164 27.03 12.54 -4.91
C GLY A 164 27.30 11.49 -5.98
N LEU A 165 26.38 11.27 -6.93
CA LEU A 165 26.52 10.27 -8.00
C LEU A 165 26.96 10.86 -9.35
N GLU A 166 27.19 12.17 -9.46
CA GLU A 166 27.44 12.85 -10.72
C GLU A 166 28.71 12.34 -11.41
N GLY A 167 29.78 12.12 -10.64
CA GLY A 167 31.05 11.60 -11.14
C GLY A 167 30.95 10.15 -11.61
N ASP A 168 30.32 9.29 -10.80
CA ASP A 168 30.15 7.87 -11.11
C ASP A 168 29.22 7.66 -12.30
N THR A 169 28.15 8.45 -12.38
CA THR A 169 27.21 8.46 -13.52
C THR A 169 27.93 8.86 -14.80
N ARG A 170 28.75 9.92 -14.76
CA ARG A 170 29.54 10.36 -15.92
C ARG A 170 30.48 9.25 -16.39
N LYS A 171 31.22 8.65 -15.46
CA LYS A 171 32.16 7.55 -15.76
C LYS A 171 31.48 6.35 -16.44
N ILE A 172 30.32 5.91 -15.92
CA ILE A 172 29.59 4.79 -16.52
C ILE A 172 29.04 5.17 -17.90
N LYS A 173 28.53 6.39 -18.07
CA LYS A 173 28.07 6.88 -19.37
C LYS A 173 29.19 6.90 -20.41
N ASP A 174 30.37 7.39 -20.04
CA ASP A 174 31.52 7.43 -20.93
C ASP A 174 31.89 6.02 -21.40
N TRP A 175 31.86 5.03 -20.49
CA TRP A 175 32.05 3.62 -20.85
C TRP A 175 30.98 3.11 -21.82
N LEU A 176 29.71 3.44 -21.60
CA LEU A 176 28.60 3.01 -22.47
C LEU A 176 28.75 3.53 -23.90
N PHE A 177 29.30 4.73 -24.10
CA PHE A 177 29.52 5.31 -25.43
C PHE A 177 30.69 4.69 -26.20
N GLU A 178 31.53 3.88 -25.54
CA GLU A 178 32.64 3.15 -26.19
C GLU A 178 32.19 1.77 -26.74
N ALA A 179 30.90 1.44 -26.67
CA ALA A 179 30.37 0.18 -27.18
C ALA A 179 30.30 0.17 -28.72
N GLU A 180 31.05 -0.74 -29.37
CA GLU A 180 31.12 -0.80 -30.83
C GLU A 180 30.82 -2.21 -31.41
N HIS A 181 31.65 -3.22 -31.13
CA HIS A 181 31.71 -4.46 -31.94
C HIS A 181 31.04 -5.69 -31.29
N ASP A 182 31.11 -5.86 -29.96
CA ASP A 182 30.40 -6.91 -29.19
C ASP A 182 29.59 -6.25 -28.06
N ILE A 183 28.83 -7.05 -27.30
CA ILE A 183 28.04 -6.53 -26.18
C ILE A 183 28.97 -6.10 -25.04
N LEU A 184 28.95 -4.81 -24.70
CA LEU A 184 29.73 -4.26 -23.59
C LEU A 184 29.08 -4.63 -22.25
N ALA A 185 29.78 -5.39 -21.42
CA ALA A 185 29.34 -5.70 -20.05
C ALA A 185 30.04 -4.80 -19.02
N ILE A 186 29.26 -4.15 -18.16
CA ILE A 186 29.71 -3.30 -17.04
C ILE A 186 29.22 -3.90 -15.74
N GLY A 187 30.10 -4.06 -14.76
CA GLY A 187 29.76 -4.55 -13.42
C GLY A 187 29.75 -3.41 -12.41
N VAL A 188 28.68 -3.24 -11.64
CA VAL A 188 28.61 -2.33 -10.50
C VAL A 188 28.59 -3.17 -9.22
N VAL A 189 29.71 -3.17 -8.50
CA VAL A 189 29.97 -4.10 -7.39
C VAL A 189 30.15 -3.36 -6.07
N GLY A 190 29.49 -3.84 -5.01
CA GLY A 190 29.64 -3.26 -3.68
C GLY A 190 28.62 -3.79 -2.67
N MET A 191 28.83 -3.45 -1.39
CA MET A 191 27.99 -3.92 -0.28
C MET A 191 26.52 -3.48 -0.38
N GLY A 192 25.65 -4.12 0.41
CA GLY A 192 24.23 -3.76 0.53
C GLY A 192 24.03 -2.33 1.07
N GLY A 193 23.04 -1.62 0.54
CA GLY A 193 22.73 -0.24 0.96
C GLY A 193 23.67 0.87 0.44
N LEU A 194 24.63 0.53 -0.42
CA LEU A 194 25.61 1.48 -1.00
C LEU A 194 25.06 2.34 -2.15
N GLY A 195 23.90 2.00 -2.72
CA GLY A 195 23.28 2.76 -3.82
C GLY A 195 23.61 2.26 -5.23
N LYS A 196 23.98 0.98 -5.40
CA LYS A 196 24.27 0.37 -6.71
C LYS A 196 23.09 0.47 -7.68
N THR A 197 21.91 0.01 -7.25
CA THR A 197 20.67 0.10 -8.02
C THR A 197 20.33 1.55 -8.34
N THR A 198 20.52 2.48 -7.39
CA THR A 198 20.30 3.91 -7.60
C THR A 198 21.22 4.49 -8.68
N LEU A 199 22.51 4.12 -8.69
CA LEU A 199 23.45 4.50 -9.74
C LEU A 199 23.04 3.94 -11.10
N ALA A 200 22.67 2.66 -11.17
CA ALA A 200 22.20 2.04 -12.40
C ALA A 200 20.91 2.71 -12.93
N GLN A 201 19.94 3.02 -12.06
CA GLN A 201 18.72 3.76 -12.41
C GLN A 201 19.04 5.18 -12.91
N THR A 202 19.98 5.87 -12.27
CA THR A 202 20.40 7.23 -12.65
C THR A 202 21.00 7.25 -14.06
N VAL A 203 21.82 6.24 -14.39
CA VAL A 203 22.37 6.07 -15.74
C VAL A 203 21.27 5.67 -16.74
N PHE A 204 20.47 4.67 -16.41
CA PHE A 204 19.44 4.09 -17.28
C PHE A 204 18.33 5.09 -17.66
N ASN A 205 17.97 5.99 -16.76
CA ASN A 205 16.95 7.03 -16.95
C ASN A 205 17.53 8.36 -17.45
N HIS A 206 18.83 8.44 -17.73
CA HIS A 206 19.44 9.67 -18.21
C HIS A 206 19.02 9.95 -19.66
N ARG A 207 18.57 11.18 -19.98
CA ARG A 207 18.10 11.57 -21.33
C ARG A 207 19.04 11.16 -22.47
N VAL A 208 20.34 11.50 -22.36
CA VAL A 208 21.35 11.09 -23.36
C VAL A 208 21.43 9.56 -23.57
N ILE A 209 21.20 8.75 -22.52
CA ILE A 209 21.17 7.28 -22.64
C ILE A 209 19.86 6.84 -23.29
N GLU A 210 18.73 7.46 -22.93
CA GLU A 210 17.44 7.23 -23.56
C GLU A 210 17.45 7.54 -25.07
N ASP A 211 18.12 8.61 -25.48
CA ASP A 211 18.27 8.97 -26.90
C ASP A 211 19.25 8.06 -27.64
N HIS A 212 20.24 7.51 -26.93
CA HIS A 212 21.28 6.66 -27.51
C HIS A 212 20.81 5.22 -27.76
N TYR A 213 19.95 4.66 -26.88
CA TYR A 213 19.48 3.28 -26.96
C TYR A 213 18.00 3.20 -27.35
N GLU A 214 17.70 2.55 -28.47
CA GLU A 214 16.32 2.37 -28.97
C GLU A 214 15.47 1.46 -28.06
N ARG A 215 16.11 0.51 -27.37
CA ARG A 215 15.47 -0.43 -26.44
C ARG A 215 16.21 -0.45 -25.12
N ARG A 216 15.49 -0.22 -24.02
CA ARG A 216 16.03 -0.23 -22.67
C ARG A 216 15.25 -1.26 -21.85
N ILE A 217 15.96 -2.20 -21.22
CA ILE A 217 15.34 -3.31 -20.49
C ILE A 217 15.87 -3.32 -19.06
N TRP A 218 14.97 -3.34 -18.08
CA TRP A 218 15.32 -3.52 -16.67
C TRP A 218 14.81 -4.87 -16.16
N VAL A 219 15.69 -5.65 -15.55
CA VAL A 219 15.37 -6.95 -14.95
C VAL A 219 15.92 -7.02 -13.53
N SER A 220 15.04 -7.27 -12.56
CA SER A 220 15.46 -7.59 -11.18
C SER A 220 15.66 -9.10 -11.05
N VAL A 221 16.83 -9.53 -10.60
CA VAL A 221 17.18 -10.95 -10.44
C VAL A 221 17.14 -11.30 -8.95
N SER A 222 15.94 -11.59 -8.43
CA SER A 222 15.77 -12.00 -7.03
C SER A 222 16.57 -13.27 -6.69
N GLN A 223 16.87 -13.53 -5.43
CA GLN A 223 17.59 -14.73 -4.98
C GLN A 223 16.87 -16.04 -5.35
N THR A 224 15.54 -16.00 -5.46
CA THR A 224 14.69 -17.08 -5.95
C THR A 224 14.10 -16.72 -7.32
N PHE A 225 14.82 -17.07 -8.39
CA PHE A 225 14.39 -16.81 -9.77
C PHE A 225 14.34 -18.08 -10.61
N THR A 226 13.54 -18.04 -11.67
CA THR A 226 13.62 -19.00 -12.78
C THR A 226 14.07 -18.30 -14.06
N GLU A 227 14.73 -19.03 -14.95
CA GLU A 227 15.15 -18.53 -16.26
C GLU A 227 13.95 -18.00 -17.07
N GLU A 228 12.81 -18.69 -16.98
CA GLU A 228 11.56 -18.27 -17.62
C GLU A 228 11.08 -16.90 -17.13
N GLN A 229 11.14 -16.64 -15.81
CA GLN A 229 10.73 -15.35 -15.23
C GLN A 229 11.59 -14.21 -15.75
N ILE A 230 12.90 -14.42 -15.89
CA ILE A 230 13.83 -13.42 -16.45
C ILE A 230 13.46 -13.11 -17.91
N LEU A 231 13.28 -14.13 -18.75
CA LEU A 231 12.93 -13.97 -20.16
C LEU A 231 11.58 -13.25 -20.33
N ARG A 232 10.58 -13.61 -19.54
CA ARG A 232 9.26 -12.93 -19.53
C ARG A 232 9.38 -11.47 -19.07
N SER A 233 10.22 -11.19 -18.07
CA SER A 233 10.49 -9.81 -17.63
C SER A 233 11.12 -8.98 -18.75
N MET A 234 12.08 -9.54 -19.49
CA MET A 234 12.68 -8.87 -20.65
C MET A 234 11.66 -8.57 -21.74
N LEU A 235 10.81 -9.55 -22.10
CA LEU A 235 9.76 -9.37 -23.11
C LEU A 235 8.71 -8.34 -22.70
N ARG A 236 8.37 -8.27 -21.41
CA ARG A 236 7.45 -7.25 -20.91
C ARG A 236 7.99 -5.83 -21.10
N ASN A 237 9.28 -5.61 -20.87
CA ASN A 237 9.94 -4.33 -21.16
C ASN A 237 9.94 -4.00 -22.66
N LEU A 238 9.88 -5.03 -23.52
CA LEU A 238 9.79 -4.89 -24.97
C LEU A 238 8.34 -4.75 -25.48
N GLY A 239 7.34 -4.79 -24.59
CA GLY A 239 5.92 -4.65 -24.93
C GLY A 239 5.23 -5.95 -25.32
N ASP A 240 5.82 -7.12 -25.05
CA ASP A 240 5.24 -8.43 -25.39
C ASP A 240 4.75 -9.16 -24.12
N ALA A 241 3.46 -9.52 -24.11
CA ALA A 241 2.81 -10.22 -23.00
C ALA A 241 3.09 -11.74 -22.96
N SER A 242 3.52 -12.33 -24.09
CA SER A 242 3.91 -13.75 -24.29
C SER A 242 3.41 -14.71 -23.22
N VAL A 243 2.16 -15.19 -23.32
CA VAL A 243 1.52 -16.10 -22.35
C VAL A 243 1.58 -17.54 -22.86
N GLY A 244 2.17 -18.45 -22.08
CA GLY A 244 2.19 -19.89 -22.39
C GLY A 244 3.35 -20.36 -23.27
N ASP A 245 4.20 -19.45 -23.74
CA ASP A 245 5.41 -19.78 -24.51
C ASP A 245 6.47 -20.47 -23.63
N ASP A 246 7.22 -21.41 -24.22
CA ASP A 246 8.39 -22.02 -23.59
C ASP A 246 9.64 -21.11 -23.69
N ASN A 247 10.72 -21.48 -23.00
CA ASN A 247 11.95 -20.68 -22.99
C ASN A 247 12.56 -20.46 -24.39
N CYS A 248 12.37 -21.41 -25.32
CA CYS A 248 12.88 -21.31 -26.69
C CYS A 248 12.14 -20.23 -27.47
N GLU A 249 10.80 -20.24 -27.41
CA GLU A 249 9.96 -19.22 -28.05
C GLU A 249 10.18 -17.84 -27.42
N LEU A 250 10.29 -17.75 -26.10
CA LEU A 250 10.62 -16.49 -25.41
C LEU A 250 11.96 -15.92 -25.90
N SER A 251 13.00 -16.75 -25.96
CA SER A 251 14.33 -16.33 -26.45
C SER A 251 14.29 -15.90 -27.92
N ARG A 252 13.55 -16.63 -28.76
CA ARG A 252 13.36 -16.30 -30.18
C ARG A 252 12.72 -14.93 -30.35
N LYS A 253 11.68 -14.62 -29.58
CA LYS A 253 11.00 -13.31 -29.61
C LYS A 253 11.93 -12.18 -29.16
N ILE A 254 12.65 -12.36 -28.04
CA ILE A 254 13.64 -11.36 -27.56
C ILE A 254 14.64 -11.04 -28.67
N LYS A 255 15.18 -12.09 -29.32
CA LYS A 255 16.11 -11.91 -30.43
C LYS A 255 15.50 -11.10 -31.58
N GLN A 256 14.24 -11.34 -31.93
CA GLN A 256 13.55 -10.61 -33.00
C GLN A 256 13.33 -9.14 -32.66
N TYR A 257 12.89 -8.82 -31.44
CA TYR A 257 12.67 -7.43 -31.01
C TYR A 257 13.96 -6.62 -30.91
N LEU A 258 15.09 -7.28 -30.62
CA LEU A 258 16.39 -6.64 -30.46
C LEU A 258 17.23 -6.63 -31.75
N LEU A 259 16.83 -7.38 -32.79
CA LEU A 259 17.61 -7.50 -34.01
C LEU A 259 17.71 -6.15 -34.73
N GLY A 260 18.95 -5.72 -35.04
CA GLY A 260 19.20 -4.46 -35.75
C GLY A 260 18.97 -3.20 -34.91
N LYS A 261 18.73 -3.34 -33.60
CA LYS A 261 18.50 -2.25 -32.66
C LYS A 261 19.69 -2.07 -31.73
N ARG A 262 19.93 -0.84 -31.28
CA ARG A 262 20.85 -0.60 -30.15
C ARG A 262 20.08 -0.75 -28.84
N TYR A 263 20.52 -1.66 -27.98
CA TYR A 263 19.84 -1.93 -26.73
C TYR A 263 20.75 -1.92 -25.51
N ILE A 264 20.16 -1.60 -24.36
CA ILE A 264 20.78 -1.70 -23.04
C ILE A 264 19.93 -2.58 -22.11
N ILE A 265 20.59 -3.51 -21.42
CA ILE A 265 19.94 -4.40 -20.45
C ILE A 265 20.57 -4.18 -19.08
N VAL A 266 19.75 -3.93 -18.06
CA VAL A 266 20.20 -3.91 -16.67
C VAL A 266 19.74 -5.20 -15.98
N MET A 267 20.70 -5.98 -15.51
CA MET A 267 20.50 -7.13 -14.63
C MET A 267 20.81 -6.69 -13.20
N ASP A 268 19.76 -6.34 -12.46
CA ASP A 268 19.86 -5.80 -11.11
C ASP A 268 19.89 -6.90 -10.05
N ASP A 269 20.80 -6.74 -9.10
CA ASP A 269 21.00 -7.54 -7.88
C ASP A 269 21.25 -9.05 -8.11
N VAL A 270 22.21 -9.39 -8.97
CA VAL A 270 22.53 -10.81 -9.25
C VAL A 270 23.35 -11.44 -8.12
N TRP A 271 22.85 -12.54 -7.54
CA TRP A 271 23.51 -13.24 -6.42
C TRP A 271 24.19 -14.57 -6.78
N SER A 272 23.65 -15.31 -7.74
CA SER A 272 24.05 -16.70 -7.99
C SER A 272 25.44 -16.80 -8.63
N LEU A 273 26.31 -17.62 -8.04
CA LEU A 273 27.58 -18.02 -8.68
C LEU A 273 27.37 -18.98 -9.86
N ASP A 274 26.23 -19.69 -9.89
CA ASP A 274 25.79 -20.42 -11.08
C ASP A 274 25.16 -19.44 -12.07
N VAL A 275 25.90 -19.21 -13.15
CA VAL A 275 25.54 -18.31 -14.27
C VAL A 275 25.24 -19.09 -15.55
N THR A 276 24.93 -20.39 -15.46
CA THR A 276 24.59 -21.21 -16.64
C THR A 276 23.35 -20.71 -17.38
N TRP A 277 22.36 -20.21 -16.64
CA TRP A 277 21.19 -19.52 -17.19
C TRP A 277 21.61 -18.27 -18.00
N TRP A 278 22.54 -17.48 -17.47
CA TRP A 278 23.01 -16.26 -18.11
C TRP A 278 23.72 -16.55 -19.42
N ARG A 279 24.56 -17.59 -19.47
CA ARG A 279 25.23 -18.00 -20.72
C ARG A 279 24.24 -18.31 -21.83
N ARG A 280 23.15 -19.03 -21.52
CA ARG A 280 22.10 -19.36 -22.48
C ARG A 280 21.38 -18.10 -23.00
N ILE A 281 21.04 -17.17 -22.10
CA ILE A 281 20.43 -15.90 -22.48
C ILE A 281 21.40 -15.08 -23.33
N TYR A 282 22.65 -14.93 -22.89
CA TYR A 282 23.68 -14.16 -23.58
C TYR A 282 23.95 -14.67 -25.00
N GLU A 283 23.96 -15.99 -25.21
CA GLU A 283 24.11 -16.60 -26.53
C GLU A 283 22.93 -16.31 -27.47
N ALA A 284 21.72 -16.11 -26.93
CA ALA A 284 20.53 -15.80 -27.71
C ALA A 284 20.46 -14.32 -28.14
N LEU A 285 21.18 -13.42 -27.46
CA LEU A 285 21.14 -11.98 -27.72
C LEU A 285 21.86 -11.59 -29.03
N PRO A 286 21.30 -10.68 -29.84
CA PRO A 286 22.01 -10.15 -31.02
C PRO A 286 23.29 -9.41 -30.64
N LYS A 287 24.41 -9.77 -31.25
CA LYS A 287 25.72 -9.12 -31.06
C LYS A 287 25.94 -8.00 -32.09
N GLY A 288 26.82 -7.04 -31.77
CA GLY A 288 27.11 -5.85 -32.59
C GLY A 288 26.28 -4.61 -32.21
N ASN A 289 26.30 -3.58 -33.05
CA ASN A 289 25.48 -2.34 -32.93
C ASN A 289 25.69 -1.46 -31.68
N GLY A 290 26.74 -1.68 -30.89
CA GLY A 290 26.99 -0.91 -29.66
C GLY A 290 26.04 -1.25 -28.52
N ASN A 291 25.67 -2.53 -28.37
CA ASN A 291 24.80 -3.00 -27.30
C ASN A 291 25.53 -3.04 -25.94
N SER A 292 24.79 -2.89 -24.84
CA SER A 292 25.39 -2.85 -23.51
C SER A 292 24.58 -3.58 -22.45
N ILE A 293 25.27 -4.11 -21.44
CA ILE A 293 24.69 -4.79 -20.29
C ILE A 293 25.30 -4.20 -19.02
N ILE A 294 24.46 -3.79 -18.06
CA ILE A 294 24.88 -3.40 -16.72
C ILE A 294 24.45 -4.49 -15.75
N ILE A 295 25.38 -4.98 -14.95
CA ILE A 295 25.14 -5.98 -13.90
C ILE A 295 25.41 -5.33 -12.56
N THR A 296 24.42 -5.28 -11.68
CA THR A 296 24.65 -4.87 -10.28
C THR A 296 24.73 -6.12 -9.41
N THR A 297 25.71 -6.19 -8.51
CA THR A 297 25.87 -7.32 -7.61
C THR A 297 26.63 -6.95 -6.34
N ARG A 298 26.45 -7.74 -5.28
CA ARG A 298 27.25 -7.67 -4.06
C ARG A 298 28.52 -8.52 -4.14
N ILE A 299 28.59 -9.43 -5.10
CA ILE A 299 29.62 -10.46 -5.20
C ILE A 299 30.39 -10.24 -6.49
N GLU A 300 31.64 -9.78 -6.37
CA GLU A 300 32.47 -9.46 -7.53
C GLU A 300 32.67 -10.64 -8.49
N GLU A 301 32.81 -11.84 -7.93
CA GLU A 301 32.95 -13.08 -8.69
C GLU A 301 31.75 -13.32 -9.65
N VAL A 302 30.54 -12.88 -9.29
CA VAL A 302 29.36 -12.99 -10.15
C VAL A 302 29.55 -12.15 -11.41
N ALA A 303 29.97 -10.88 -11.27
CA ALA A 303 30.22 -10.00 -12.42
C ALA A 303 31.30 -10.58 -13.35
N GLN A 304 32.39 -11.09 -12.79
CA GLN A 304 33.46 -11.74 -13.56
C GLN A 304 32.97 -12.98 -14.30
N ARG A 305 32.21 -13.87 -13.64
CA ARG A 305 31.61 -15.06 -14.26
C ARG A 305 30.60 -14.74 -15.36
N MET A 306 29.94 -13.59 -15.28
CA MET A 306 29.03 -13.08 -16.30
C MET A 306 29.74 -12.38 -17.48
N GLY A 307 31.08 -12.33 -17.47
CA GLY A 307 31.89 -11.82 -18.58
C GLY A 307 32.33 -10.36 -18.44
N VAL A 308 32.15 -9.73 -17.27
CA VAL A 308 32.65 -8.37 -17.02
C VAL A 308 34.17 -8.41 -16.86
N VAL A 309 34.88 -7.63 -17.66
CA VAL A 309 36.33 -7.44 -17.52
C VAL A 309 36.64 -6.49 -16.37
N GLU A 310 37.76 -6.70 -15.68
CA GLU A 310 38.14 -5.91 -14.50
C GLU A 310 38.16 -4.39 -14.74
N ALA A 311 38.60 -3.96 -15.93
CA ALA A 311 38.60 -2.55 -16.32
C ALA A 311 37.20 -1.91 -16.41
N ARG A 312 36.15 -2.73 -16.49
CA ARG A 312 34.72 -2.34 -16.53
C ARG A 312 33.97 -2.72 -15.25
N VAL A 313 34.70 -3.03 -14.17
CA VAL A 313 34.12 -3.16 -12.83
C VAL A 313 34.18 -1.80 -12.14
N HIS A 314 33.01 -1.21 -11.92
CA HIS A 314 32.84 -0.02 -11.11
C HIS A 314 32.52 -0.40 -9.66
N ARG A 315 33.26 0.20 -8.73
CA ARG A 315 33.07 0.04 -7.29
C ARG A 315 32.68 1.40 -6.70
N PRO A 316 31.38 1.67 -6.46
CA PRO A 316 30.94 2.93 -5.88
C PRO A 316 31.61 3.16 -4.53
N LYS A 317 31.91 4.42 -4.22
CA LYS A 317 32.46 4.80 -2.91
C LYS A 317 31.33 5.10 -1.93
N CYS A 318 31.62 4.99 -0.63
CA CYS A 318 30.74 5.60 0.37
C CYS A 318 30.67 7.12 0.16
N LEU A 319 29.57 7.72 0.58
CA LEU A 319 29.38 9.17 0.49
C LEU A 319 30.44 9.91 1.31
N SER A 320 30.84 11.09 0.82
CA SER A 320 31.69 12.01 1.57
C SER A 320 30.97 12.49 2.85
N LYS A 321 31.71 13.08 3.80
CA LYS A 321 31.08 13.66 5.00
C LYS A 321 30.02 14.71 4.63
N ASP A 322 30.34 15.56 3.65
CA ASP A 322 29.46 16.63 3.19
C ASP A 322 28.22 16.09 2.48
N ASP A 323 28.39 15.12 1.57
CA ASP A 323 27.26 14.48 0.88
C ASP A 323 26.37 13.68 1.83
N SER A 324 26.98 13.02 2.82
CA SER A 324 26.25 12.28 3.86
C SER A 324 25.40 13.22 4.69
N TRP A 325 25.95 14.36 5.09
CA TRP A 325 25.22 15.39 5.83
C TRP A 325 24.11 16.02 4.99
N LEU A 326 24.39 16.32 3.71
CA LEU A 326 23.41 16.84 2.77
C LEU A 326 22.24 15.88 2.58
N LEU A 327 22.52 14.58 2.39
CA LEU A 327 21.48 13.55 2.29
C LEU A 327 20.67 13.45 3.58
N PHE A 328 21.32 13.45 4.75
CA PHE A 328 20.63 13.43 6.03
C PHE A 328 19.70 14.62 6.19
N ARG A 329 20.16 15.84 5.88
CA ARG A 329 19.35 17.06 5.99
C ARG A 329 18.13 17.01 5.10
N LYS A 330 18.28 16.57 3.86
CA LYS A 330 17.17 16.41 2.90
C LYS A 330 16.07 15.47 3.42
N VAL A 331 16.42 14.47 4.23
CA VAL A 331 15.47 13.52 4.81
C VAL A 331 14.93 14.03 6.15
N ALA A 332 15.81 14.27 7.13
CA ALA A 332 15.44 14.62 8.50
C ALA A 332 14.71 15.97 8.62
N PHE A 333 15.00 16.91 7.72
CA PHE A 333 14.40 18.24 7.69
C PHE A 333 13.56 18.46 6.43
N ALA A 334 12.96 17.40 5.87
CA ALA A 334 12.13 17.49 4.67
C ALA A 334 10.97 18.51 4.82
N ALA A 335 10.41 18.65 6.04
CA ALA A 335 9.37 19.61 6.38
C ALA A 335 9.77 21.08 6.16
N THR A 336 11.07 21.39 6.19
CA THR A 336 11.64 22.73 6.05
C THR A 336 12.54 22.84 4.82
N GLY A 337 12.35 21.96 3.83
CA GLY A 337 13.15 21.95 2.60
C GLY A 337 14.63 21.59 2.83
N GLY A 338 14.95 20.87 3.91
CA GLY A 338 16.33 20.49 4.27
C GLY A 338 17.07 21.51 5.14
N ILE A 339 16.37 22.53 5.65
CA ILE A 339 16.96 23.58 6.50
C ILE A 339 16.79 23.23 7.98
N CYS A 340 17.90 23.17 8.73
CA CYS A 340 17.85 23.05 10.18
C CYS A 340 17.76 24.44 10.82
N ASN A 341 16.72 24.67 11.61
CA ASN A 341 16.53 25.95 12.31
C ASN A 341 17.27 26.02 13.66
N TYR A 342 17.87 24.92 14.12
CA TYR A 342 18.46 24.80 15.45
C TYR A 342 19.88 24.21 15.40
N ARG A 343 20.90 25.04 15.62
CA ARG A 343 22.32 24.62 15.57
C ARG A 343 22.66 23.47 16.51
N GLU A 344 22.02 23.39 17.68
CA GLU A 344 22.23 22.30 18.64
C GLU A 344 21.82 20.92 18.08
N LEU A 345 20.88 20.89 17.14
CA LEU A 345 20.47 19.65 16.47
C LEU A 345 21.43 19.28 15.34
N GLU A 346 22.07 20.26 14.71
CA GLU A 346 23.07 20.02 13.67
C GLU A 346 24.25 19.20 14.24
N SER A 347 24.79 19.61 15.39
CA SER A 347 25.91 18.89 16.02
C SER A 347 25.57 17.44 16.38
N VAL A 348 24.34 17.18 16.84
CA VAL A 348 23.89 15.81 17.15
C VAL A 348 23.64 15.02 15.87
N GLY A 349 23.07 15.67 14.85
CA GLY A 349 22.85 15.09 13.52
C GLY A 349 24.17 14.67 12.86
N GLU A 350 25.20 15.51 12.92
CA GLU A 350 26.53 15.20 12.39
C GLU A 350 27.15 13.99 13.12
N GLU A 351 27.03 13.91 14.45
CA GLU A 351 27.47 12.72 15.22
C GLU A 351 26.75 11.44 14.74
N ILE A 352 25.44 11.54 14.51
CA ILE A 352 24.63 10.42 14.02
C ILE A 352 25.10 10.00 12.61
N VAL A 353 25.30 10.96 11.71
CA VAL A 353 25.71 10.70 10.32
C VAL A 353 27.09 10.08 10.26
N GLU A 354 28.03 10.51 11.11
CA GLU A 354 29.36 9.91 11.18
C GLU A 354 29.31 8.42 11.54
N LYS A 355 28.39 8.03 12.44
CA LYS A 355 28.16 6.63 12.80
C LYS A 355 27.59 5.78 11.64
N CYS A 356 26.93 6.39 10.66
CA CYS A 356 26.44 5.71 9.46
C CYS A 356 27.54 5.38 8.43
N LYS A 357 28.78 5.85 8.64
CA LYS A 357 29.96 5.53 7.81
C LYS A 357 29.76 5.78 6.30
N GLY A 358 28.97 6.80 5.95
CA GLY A 358 28.72 7.22 4.57
C GLY A 358 27.83 6.28 3.74
N LEU A 359 27.08 5.38 4.37
CA LEU A 359 26.15 4.47 3.69
C LEU A 359 24.77 5.13 3.46
N PRO A 360 24.32 5.32 2.20
CA PRO A 360 23.06 6.02 1.91
C PRO A 360 21.85 5.44 2.61
N LEU A 361 21.67 4.11 2.61
CA LEU A 361 20.51 3.48 3.25
C LEU A 361 20.49 3.72 4.77
N ALA A 362 21.64 3.63 5.43
CA ALA A 362 21.73 3.87 6.87
C ALA A 362 21.42 5.33 7.22
N ILE A 363 21.94 6.27 6.42
CA ILE A 363 21.68 7.70 6.57
C ILE A 363 20.18 8.00 6.39
N LYS A 364 19.55 7.46 5.34
CA LYS A 364 18.11 7.63 5.09
C LYS A 364 17.26 7.01 6.19
N ALA A 365 17.61 5.83 6.67
CA ALA A 365 16.89 5.16 7.76
C ALA A 365 16.89 6.01 9.03
N VAL A 366 18.06 6.48 9.49
CA VAL A 366 18.12 7.32 10.70
C VAL A 366 17.50 8.70 10.45
N GLY A 367 17.76 9.32 9.30
CA GLY A 367 17.12 10.59 8.92
C GLY A 367 15.60 10.52 8.95
N GLY A 368 15.02 9.42 8.47
CA GLY A 368 13.57 9.17 8.50
C GLY A 368 13.03 8.99 9.92
N ILE A 369 13.81 8.42 10.85
CA ILE A 369 13.45 8.42 12.28
C ILE A 369 13.37 9.86 12.79
N MET A 370 14.39 10.67 12.50
CA MET A 370 14.49 12.04 13.00
C MET A 370 13.36 12.94 12.47
N LEU A 371 12.94 12.73 11.22
CA LEU A 371 11.78 13.39 10.62
C LEU A 371 10.51 13.19 11.44
N CYS A 372 10.33 12.00 12.02
CA CYS A 372 9.16 11.66 12.83
C CYS A 372 9.28 12.08 14.31
N LYS A 373 10.35 12.77 14.71
CA LYS A 373 10.59 13.14 16.11
C LYS A 373 10.51 14.65 16.29
N PRO A 374 10.03 15.12 17.46
CA PRO A 374 10.12 16.53 17.79
C PRO A 374 11.56 17.03 17.66
N GLN A 375 11.74 18.23 17.10
CA GLN A 375 13.03 18.90 17.00
C GLN A 375 13.49 19.40 18.38
N ARG A 376 13.75 18.46 19.31
CA ARG A 376 14.21 18.69 20.68
C ARG A 376 15.55 17.98 20.90
N TYR A 377 16.51 18.71 21.45
CA TYR A 377 17.87 18.21 21.69
C TYR A 377 17.89 16.89 22.50
N GLN A 378 17.10 16.81 23.58
CA GLN A 378 17.06 15.62 24.43
C GLN A 378 16.60 14.36 23.69
N GLU A 379 15.59 14.47 22.81
CA GLU A 379 15.12 13.34 22.00
C GLU A 379 16.17 12.92 20.96
N TRP A 380 16.80 13.87 20.29
CA TRP A 380 17.86 13.59 19.33
C TRP A 380 19.06 12.90 20.01
N ARG A 381 19.44 13.35 21.21
CA ARG A 381 20.51 12.75 21.99
C ARG A 381 20.15 11.34 22.47
N ARG A 382 18.91 11.10 22.88
CA ARG A 382 18.40 9.77 23.25
C ARG A 382 18.57 8.78 22.10
N ILE A 383 18.19 9.18 20.89
CA ILE A 383 18.32 8.36 19.67
C ILE A 383 19.79 8.14 19.31
N ALA A 384 20.63 9.18 19.40
CA ALA A 384 22.06 9.07 19.12
C ALA A 384 22.79 8.08 20.07
N ASN A 385 22.38 8.04 21.34
CA ASN A 385 22.88 7.07 22.31
C ASN A 385 22.35 5.66 22.01
N HIS A 386 21.05 5.51 21.74
CA HIS A 386 20.46 4.23 21.37
C HIS A 386 21.11 3.63 20.12
N PHE A 387 21.41 4.46 19.12
CA PHE A 387 22.13 4.02 17.92
C PHE A 387 23.54 3.52 18.24
N ARG A 388 24.22 4.13 19.21
CA ARG A 388 25.55 3.68 19.65
C ARG A 388 25.49 2.29 20.27
N ASP A 389 24.47 2.03 21.08
CA ASP A 389 24.25 0.72 21.71
C ASP A 389 23.97 -0.34 20.63
N GLU A 390 23.09 -0.04 19.66
CA GLU A 390 22.78 -0.95 18.55
C GLU A 390 23.99 -1.25 17.64
N LEU A 391 24.88 -0.28 17.44
CA LEU A 391 26.14 -0.48 16.69
C LEU A 391 27.15 -1.34 17.45
N ALA A 392 27.10 -1.38 18.77
CA ALA A 392 27.94 -2.27 19.56
C ALA A 392 27.48 -3.74 19.44
N GLU A 393 26.23 -3.96 19.04
CA GLU A 393 25.62 -5.30 18.90
C GLU A 393 25.61 -5.82 17.45
N ASN A 394 25.79 -4.95 16.46
CA ASN A 394 25.73 -5.29 15.04
C ASN A 394 27.00 -4.84 14.33
N ASP A 395 27.72 -5.78 13.70
CA ASP A 395 28.90 -5.46 12.89
C ASP A 395 28.56 -4.62 11.63
N ASN A 396 27.30 -4.67 11.19
CA ASN A 396 26.81 -3.96 10.02
C ASN A 396 25.98 -2.73 10.41
N SER A 397 26.53 -1.54 10.14
CA SER A 397 25.86 -0.26 10.40
C SER A 397 24.49 -0.10 9.73
N VAL A 398 24.26 -0.73 8.57
CA VAL A 398 22.95 -0.72 7.91
C VAL A 398 21.93 -1.49 8.74
N MET A 399 22.27 -2.72 9.15
CA MET A 399 21.36 -3.50 10.00
C MET A 399 21.09 -2.82 11.34
N ALA A 400 22.10 -2.21 11.97
CA ALA A 400 21.94 -1.44 13.19
C ALA A 400 20.96 -0.26 12.99
N SER A 401 21.12 0.50 11.91
CA SER A 401 20.26 1.65 11.59
C SER A 401 18.81 1.25 11.30
N LEU A 402 18.60 0.15 10.57
CA LEU A 402 17.27 -0.38 10.29
C LEU A 402 16.62 -0.94 11.56
N GLN A 403 17.41 -1.62 12.40
CA GLN A 403 16.96 -2.16 13.68
C GLN A 403 16.49 -1.05 14.62
N LEU A 404 17.29 0.02 14.72
CA LEU A 404 16.93 1.24 15.44
C LEU A 404 15.64 1.86 14.89
N SER A 405 15.48 1.91 13.55
CA SER A 405 14.28 2.45 12.91
C SER A 405 13.03 1.67 13.32
N TYR A 406 13.12 0.33 13.36
CA TYR A 406 12.05 -0.53 13.85
C TYR A 406 11.75 -0.32 15.35
N ASP A 407 12.77 -0.18 16.18
CA ASP A 407 12.57 -0.04 17.63
C ASP A 407 11.92 1.28 18.02
N GLU A 408 12.24 2.34 17.29
CA GLU A 408 11.65 3.67 17.43
C GLU A 408 10.32 3.83 16.66
N LEU A 409 9.76 2.75 16.07
CA LEU A 409 8.41 2.78 15.52
C LEU A 409 7.37 2.86 16.66
N PRO A 410 6.29 3.65 16.46
CA PRO A 410 5.07 3.50 17.25
C PRO A 410 4.59 2.05 17.26
N SER A 411 4.02 1.62 18.38
CA SER A 411 3.61 0.23 18.59
C SER A 411 2.70 -0.28 17.47
N TYR A 412 1.65 0.47 17.11
CA TYR A 412 0.71 0.12 16.04
C TYR A 412 1.38 -0.07 14.65
N LEU A 413 2.45 0.66 14.33
CA LEU A 413 3.17 0.51 13.07
C LEU A 413 4.05 -0.74 13.02
N LYS A 414 4.45 -1.31 14.17
CA LYS A 414 5.26 -2.54 14.18
C LYS A 414 4.50 -3.71 13.55
N SER A 415 3.20 -3.82 13.78
CA SER A 415 2.35 -4.83 13.14
C SER A 415 2.26 -4.61 11.62
N CYS A 416 2.02 -3.36 11.19
CA CYS A 416 2.02 -2.98 9.77
C CYS A 416 3.35 -3.28 9.08
N PHE A 417 4.48 -3.09 9.76
CA PHE A 417 5.81 -3.43 9.26
C PHE A 417 6.03 -4.94 9.14
N LEU A 418 5.61 -5.73 10.13
CA LEU A 418 5.75 -7.19 10.10
C LEU A 418 4.91 -7.85 9.00
N CYS A 419 3.78 -7.26 8.63
CA CYS A 419 2.99 -7.68 7.48
C CYS A 419 3.80 -7.78 6.18
N LEU A 420 4.84 -6.96 6.02
CA LEU A 420 5.70 -6.97 4.85
C LEU A 420 6.46 -8.31 4.67
N SER A 421 6.55 -9.14 5.71
CA SER A 421 7.26 -10.44 5.68
C SER A 421 6.63 -11.45 4.73
N ILE A 422 5.35 -11.32 4.40
CA ILE A 422 4.64 -12.33 3.59
C ILE A 422 4.87 -12.18 2.09
N TYR A 423 5.23 -10.97 1.65
CA TYR A 423 5.48 -10.69 0.24
C TYR A 423 6.77 -11.37 -0.20
N PRO A 424 6.95 -11.74 -1.47
CA PRO A 424 8.24 -12.21 -1.98
C PRO A 424 9.22 -11.06 -2.18
N GLU A 425 10.49 -11.42 -2.45
CA GLU A 425 11.52 -10.45 -2.85
C GLU A 425 11.14 -9.78 -4.18
N ASP A 426 11.47 -8.50 -4.32
CA ASP A 426 11.15 -7.65 -5.49
C ASP A 426 9.66 -7.56 -5.86
N CYS A 427 8.77 -7.92 -4.94
CA CYS A 427 7.33 -7.73 -5.14
C CYS A 427 6.99 -6.24 -5.13
N VAL A 428 6.34 -5.77 -6.20
CA VAL A 428 5.67 -4.46 -6.19
C VAL A 428 4.32 -4.63 -5.53
N ILE A 429 4.10 -3.89 -4.45
CA ILE A 429 2.93 -3.96 -3.58
C ILE A 429 2.11 -2.70 -3.79
N THR A 430 0.79 -2.84 -3.98
CA THR A 430 -0.10 -1.69 -4.06
C THR A 430 -0.35 -1.13 -2.66
N ARG A 431 -0.41 0.20 -2.54
CA ARG A 431 -0.72 0.88 -1.28
C ARG A 431 -2.05 0.39 -0.72
N ASP A 432 -3.07 0.34 -1.58
CA ASP A 432 -4.44 0.04 -1.16
C ASP A 432 -4.57 -1.39 -0.60
N GLN A 433 -3.83 -2.38 -1.15
CA GLN A 433 -3.81 -3.74 -0.59
C GLN A 433 -3.31 -3.75 0.87
N LEU A 434 -2.20 -3.06 1.15
CA LEU A 434 -1.64 -2.96 2.50
C LEU A 434 -2.59 -2.24 3.45
N VAL A 435 -3.10 -1.07 3.03
CA VAL A 435 -4.03 -0.26 3.82
C VAL A 435 -5.29 -1.05 4.15
N HIS A 436 -5.91 -1.69 3.15
CA HIS A 436 -7.10 -2.51 3.34
C HIS A 436 -6.85 -3.70 4.26
N TRP A 437 -5.70 -4.36 4.12
CA TRP A 437 -5.32 -5.44 5.04
C TRP A 437 -5.16 -4.95 6.48
N TRP A 438 -4.45 -3.84 6.70
CA TRP A 438 -4.24 -3.30 8.05
C TRP A 438 -5.55 -2.86 8.71
N ILE A 439 -6.47 -2.28 7.93
CA ILE A 439 -7.84 -1.99 8.37
C ILE A 439 -8.56 -3.30 8.75
N GLY A 440 -8.46 -4.33 7.90
CA GLY A 440 -9.10 -5.62 8.12
C GLY A 440 -8.67 -6.31 9.42
N GLU A 441 -7.37 -6.33 9.71
CA GLU A 441 -6.85 -6.86 10.98
C GLU A 441 -7.17 -5.96 12.19
N GLY A 442 -7.37 -4.66 11.93
CA GLY A 442 -7.58 -3.64 12.96
C GLY A 442 -6.30 -3.37 13.75
N PHE A 443 -5.16 -3.21 13.06
CA PHE A 443 -3.84 -3.01 13.70
C PHE A 443 -3.67 -1.68 14.41
N PHE A 444 -4.51 -0.70 14.08
CA PHE A 444 -4.42 0.63 14.64
C PHE A 444 -5.74 1.07 15.26
N PRO A 445 -5.67 1.90 16.30
CA PRO A 445 -6.83 2.39 17.01
C PRO A 445 -7.62 3.43 16.22
N LEU A 446 -8.93 3.23 16.07
CA LEU A 446 -9.84 4.21 15.45
C LEU A 446 -10.33 5.18 16.52
N ARG A 447 -9.60 6.28 16.76
CA ARG A 447 -9.99 7.34 17.71
C ARG A 447 -10.53 8.58 16.98
N ASN A 448 -11.50 9.26 17.62
CA ASN A 448 -11.98 10.61 17.30
C ASN A 448 -12.77 10.80 15.99
N GLY A 449 -13.57 9.81 15.57
CA GLY A 449 -14.42 9.96 14.37
C GLY A 449 -13.65 10.14 13.06
N ARG A 450 -12.32 9.91 13.07
CA ARG A 450 -11.50 9.94 11.86
C ARG A 450 -11.92 8.83 10.89
N PRO A 451 -11.89 9.09 9.57
CA PRO A 451 -12.16 8.09 8.55
C PRO A 451 -11.18 6.92 8.67
N VAL A 452 -11.69 5.71 8.46
CA VAL A 452 -10.91 4.48 8.60
C VAL A 452 -9.83 4.39 7.53
N VAL A 453 -10.14 4.82 6.31
CA VAL A 453 -9.20 4.79 5.18
C VAL A 453 -8.03 5.77 5.40
N GLU A 454 -8.32 7.00 5.84
CA GLU A 454 -7.28 8.01 6.13
C GLU A 454 -6.34 7.54 7.26
N ALA A 455 -6.88 6.93 8.32
CA ALA A 455 -6.04 6.39 9.39
C ALA A 455 -5.11 5.25 8.92
N GLY A 456 -5.54 4.46 7.93
CA GLY A 456 -4.69 3.45 7.29
C GLY A 456 -3.64 4.05 6.36
N GLU A 457 -4.01 5.08 5.59
CA GLU A 457 -3.08 5.87 4.76
C GLU A 457 -2.02 6.60 5.62
N ASP A 458 -2.38 7.11 6.80
CA ASP A 458 -1.44 7.66 7.78
C ASP A 458 -0.42 6.60 8.24
N CYS A 459 -0.86 5.36 8.44
CA CYS A 459 0.05 4.28 8.81
C CYS A 459 1.05 3.97 7.68
N PHE A 460 0.59 3.97 6.43
CA PHE A 460 1.45 3.81 5.26
C PHE A 460 2.47 4.95 5.16
N SER A 461 2.00 6.18 5.38
CA SER A 461 2.81 7.41 5.40
C SER A 461 3.88 7.34 6.50
N GLY A 462 3.54 6.80 7.67
CA GLY A 462 4.49 6.60 8.77
C GLY A 462 5.65 5.65 8.44
N LEU A 463 5.42 4.62 7.62
CA LEU A 463 6.47 3.70 7.17
C LEU A 463 7.32 4.29 6.02
N THR A 464 6.67 4.97 5.07
CA THR A 464 7.36 5.61 3.94
C THR A 464 8.24 6.79 4.37
N ASN A 465 7.76 7.64 5.29
CA ASN A 465 8.54 8.75 5.86
C ASN A 465 9.79 8.27 6.65
N ARG A 466 9.81 7.01 7.08
CA ARG A 466 10.98 6.37 7.71
C ARG A 466 11.91 5.68 6.73
N CYS A 467 11.67 5.84 5.42
CA CYS A 467 12.41 5.19 4.34
C CYS A 467 12.44 3.65 4.45
N LEU A 468 11.43 3.04 5.10
CA LEU A 468 11.30 1.58 5.21
C LEU A 468 10.61 0.96 3.99
N LEU A 469 9.94 1.78 3.19
CA LEU A 469 9.31 1.42 1.93
C LEU A 469 9.89 2.27 0.80
N GLU A 470 10.23 1.64 -0.31
CA GLU A 470 10.67 2.33 -1.52
C GLU A 470 9.47 2.62 -2.42
N VAL A 471 9.35 3.86 -2.85
CA VAL A 471 8.29 4.27 -3.77
C VAL A 471 8.64 3.79 -5.18
N VAL A 472 7.69 3.12 -5.83
CA VAL A 472 7.84 2.64 -7.22
C VAL A 472 7.11 3.61 -8.14
N ASP A 473 5.78 3.70 -8.00
CA ASP A 473 4.96 4.59 -8.82
C ASP A 473 4.20 5.61 -7.96
N LYS A 474 4.06 6.80 -8.53
CA LYS A 474 3.24 7.90 -7.99
C LYS A 474 2.19 8.30 -9.01
N THR A 475 1.09 8.86 -8.53
CA THR A 475 0.16 9.63 -9.37
C THR A 475 0.82 10.91 -9.88
N TYR A 476 0.23 11.59 -10.86
CA TYR A 476 0.77 12.83 -11.42
C TYR A 476 0.92 13.97 -10.39
N TYR A 477 0.16 13.92 -9.29
CA TYR A 477 0.23 14.84 -8.16
C TYR A 477 1.02 14.30 -6.95
N GLY A 478 1.74 13.19 -7.12
CA GLY A 478 2.73 12.74 -6.15
C GLY A 478 2.25 11.75 -5.08
N THR A 479 0.98 11.34 -5.10
CA THR A 479 0.48 10.30 -4.19
C THR A 479 1.07 8.95 -4.55
N ILE A 480 1.59 8.22 -3.57
CA ILE A 480 2.19 6.90 -3.77
C ILE A 480 1.09 5.89 -4.13
N ASN A 481 1.24 5.22 -5.27
CA ASN A 481 0.33 4.15 -5.70
C ASN A 481 0.91 2.77 -5.38
N THR A 482 2.19 2.57 -5.69
CA THR A 482 2.88 1.30 -5.52
C THR A 482 4.21 1.49 -4.80
N CYS A 483 4.61 0.47 -4.04
CA CYS A 483 5.85 0.46 -3.28
C CYS A 483 6.52 -0.91 -3.36
N LYS A 484 7.79 -0.96 -2.97
CA LYS A 484 8.54 -2.21 -2.79
C LYS A 484 9.37 -2.15 -1.50
N ILE A 485 9.83 -3.29 -1.04
CA ILE A 485 10.66 -3.40 0.16
C ILE A 485 12.11 -3.59 -0.28
N HIS A 486 13.02 -2.75 0.22
CA HIS A 486 14.46 -2.94 0.00
C HIS A 486 14.92 -4.28 0.61
N ASP A 487 15.79 -5.02 -0.06
CA ASP A 487 16.30 -6.33 0.38
C ASP A 487 16.80 -6.38 1.85
N MET A 488 17.58 -5.40 2.31
CA MET A 488 18.08 -5.30 3.70
C MET A 488 16.95 -5.04 4.70
N VAL A 489 15.92 -4.28 4.31
CA VAL A 489 14.73 -4.06 5.14
C VAL A 489 13.93 -5.35 5.23
N ARG A 490 13.80 -6.07 4.12
CA ARG A 490 13.17 -7.39 4.08
C ARG A 490 13.90 -8.39 4.98
N ASP A 491 15.23 -8.44 4.95
CA ASP A 491 16.02 -9.30 5.83
C ASP A 491 15.75 -9.02 7.31
N LEU A 492 15.64 -7.74 7.68
CA LEU A 492 15.25 -7.33 9.02
C LEU A 492 13.83 -7.80 9.36
N VAL A 493 12.85 -7.51 8.50
CA VAL A 493 11.46 -7.91 8.68
C VAL A 493 11.34 -9.42 8.88
N MET A 494 12.02 -10.22 8.03
CA MET A 494 11.99 -11.68 8.11
C MET A 494 12.61 -12.20 9.40
N ARG A 495 13.72 -11.60 9.86
CA ARG A 495 14.35 -11.94 11.14
C ARG A 495 13.41 -11.68 12.31
N ILE A 496 12.82 -10.49 12.38
CA ILE A 496 11.90 -10.12 13.45
C ILE A 496 10.64 -10.98 13.37
N ALA A 497 10.08 -11.20 12.18
CA ALA A 497 8.90 -12.04 12.00
C ALA A 497 9.14 -13.49 12.43
N LYS A 498 10.35 -14.02 12.24
CA LYS A 498 10.74 -15.35 12.73
C LYS A 498 10.88 -15.36 14.26
N ASP A 499 11.55 -14.38 14.85
CA ASP A 499 11.69 -14.25 16.32
C ASP A 499 10.36 -14.01 17.03
N ASP A 500 9.43 -13.40 16.32
CA ASP A 500 8.05 -13.25 16.73
C ASP A 500 7.19 -14.43 16.27
N ALA A 501 7.64 -15.47 15.57
CA ALA A 501 6.73 -16.52 15.05
C ALA A 501 5.48 -15.95 14.30
N PHE A 502 5.61 -14.75 13.74
CA PHE A 502 4.60 -14.09 12.90
C PHE A 502 4.50 -14.80 11.55
N PHE A 503 5.62 -15.36 11.09
CA PHE A 503 5.75 -16.19 9.90
C PHE A 503 6.46 -17.51 10.25
N LYS A 504 5.98 -18.64 9.72
CA LYS A 504 6.68 -19.92 9.75
C LYS A 504 6.76 -20.53 8.35
N GLN A 505 7.90 -21.13 8.06
CA GLN A 505 8.23 -21.70 6.76
C GLN A 505 7.46 -23.00 6.44
N ASP A 506 6.97 -23.70 7.46
CA ASP A 506 6.19 -24.94 7.34
C ASP A 506 4.67 -24.69 7.18
N TYR A 507 4.25 -23.42 7.17
CA TYR A 507 2.86 -22.96 7.07
C TYR A 507 1.93 -23.41 8.21
N SER A 508 2.46 -24.12 9.22
CA SER A 508 1.69 -24.62 10.35
C SER A 508 1.52 -23.53 11.41
N ASN A 509 0.36 -23.44 12.06
CA ASN A 509 0.11 -22.50 13.17
C ASN A 509 0.48 -21.02 12.89
N CYS A 510 0.29 -20.55 11.65
CA CYS A 510 0.54 -19.15 11.26
C CYS A 510 -0.75 -18.32 11.32
N ARG A 511 -0.65 -17.06 11.78
CA ARG A 511 -1.79 -16.12 11.78
C ARG A 511 -1.99 -15.46 10.40
N HIS A 512 -0.94 -15.33 9.60
CA HIS A 512 -0.99 -14.66 8.29
C HIS A 512 -0.28 -15.51 7.24
N LEU A 513 -0.85 -15.60 6.04
CA LEU A 513 -0.35 -16.44 4.96
C LEU A 513 -0.48 -15.72 3.61
N GLY A 514 0.59 -15.73 2.80
CA GLY A 514 0.56 -15.28 1.42
C GLY A 514 0.35 -16.46 0.46
N ILE A 515 -0.62 -16.39 -0.45
CA ILE A 515 -0.93 -17.41 -1.45
C ILE A 515 0.25 -17.52 -2.43
N GLN A 516 0.72 -18.76 -2.65
CA GLN A 516 1.75 -19.08 -3.62
C GLN A 516 1.28 -20.22 -4.53
N ASN A 517 1.73 -20.21 -5.79
CA ASN A 517 1.41 -21.26 -6.77
C ASN A 517 1.85 -22.68 -6.35
N SER A 518 2.82 -22.79 -5.45
CA SER A 518 3.31 -24.07 -4.90
C SER A 518 2.45 -24.63 -3.75
N MET A 519 1.38 -23.93 -3.34
CA MET A 519 0.57 -24.34 -2.20
C MET A 519 -0.27 -25.58 -2.46
N VAL A 520 -0.23 -26.52 -1.52
CA VAL A 520 -1.04 -27.74 -1.49
C VAL A 520 -1.98 -27.78 -0.28
N GLU A 521 -3.02 -28.62 -0.34
CA GLU A 521 -4.11 -28.70 0.65
C GLU A 521 -3.65 -28.84 2.11
N ARG A 522 -2.58 -29.63 2.35
CA ARG A 522 -2.05 -29.90 3.70
C ARG A 522 -1.67 -28.64 4.49
N HIS A 523 -1.28 -27.56 3.81
CA HIS A 523 -0.91 -26.30 4.47
C HIS A 523 -2.11 -25.63 5.15
N PHE A 524 -3.32 -25.83 4.63
CA PHE A 524 -4.55 -25.26 5.18
C PHE A 524 -5.17 -26.16 6.25
N MET A 525 -5.12 -27.49 6.07
CA MET A 525 -5.63 -28.44 7.06
C MET A 525 -4.92 -28.35 8.42
N ALA A 526 -3.62 -28.01 8.40
CA ALA A 526 -2.80 -27.89 9.60
C ALA A 526 -2.97 -26.55 10.35
N ASN A 527 -3.70 -25.57 9.79
CA ASN A 527 -3.72 -24.21 10.31
C ASN A 527 -5.13 -23.67 10.59
N LYS A 528 -5.56 -23.77 11.86
CA LYS A 528 -6.85 -23.25 12.35
C LYS A 528 -6.77 -21.84 12.96
N LYS A 529 -5.59 -21.22 12.96
CA LYS A 529 -5.32 -19.92 13.59
C LYS A 529 -5.29 -18.76 12.59
N LEU A 530 -5.54 -19.04 11.31
CA LEU A 530 -5.36 -18.07 10.24
C LEU A 530 -6.34 -16.90 10.35
N ARG A 531 -5.79 -15.68 10.33
CA ARG A 531 -6.48 -14.39 10.34
C ARG A 531 -6.36 -13.65 9.01
N ALA A 532 -5.25 -13.78 8.29
CA ALA A 532 -5.11 -13.25 6.93
C ALA A 532 -4.65 -14.29 5.91
N LEU A 533 -5.29 -14.29 4.75
CA LEU A 533 -4.88 -15.02 3.55
C LEU A 533 -4.80 -14.02 2.39
N LEU A 534 -3.63 -13.81 1.80
CA LEU A 534 -3.41 -12.72 0.86
C LEU A 534 -2.72 -13.14 -0.43
N SER A 535 -3.12 -12.58 -1.56
CA SER A 535 -2.38 -12.71 -2.82
C SER A 535 -1.09 -11.90 -2.78
N THR A 536 0.06 -12.57 -2.93
CA THR A 536 1.40 -11.94 -2.89
C THR A 536 2.16 -12.12 -4.20
N THR A 537 1.44 -12.11 -5.33
CA THR A 537 2.01 -12.32 -6.68
C THR A 537 2.99 -11.22 -7.07
N LYS A 538 4.10 -11.59 -7.71
CA LYS A 538 4.98 -10.62 -8.38
C LYS A 538 4.23 -9.99 -9.56
N THR A 539 4.66 -8.80 -9.98
CA THR A 539 4.01 -8.07 -11.08
C THR A 539 3.83 -8.94 -12.32
N GLY A 540 2.60 -8.99 -12.83
CA GLY A 540 2.21 -9.74 -14.03
C GLY A 540 2.26 -11.27 -13.90
N GLU A 541 2.47 -11.81 -12.70
CA GLU A 541 2.15 -13.19 -12.38
C GLU A 541 0.70 -13.32 -11.90
N VAL A 542 0.14 -14.51 -12.03
CA VAL A 542 -1.23 -14.82 -11.61
C VAL A 542 -1.20 -16.08 -10.76
N ASN A 543 -1.99 -16.09 -9.68
CA ASN A 543 -2.13 -17.26 -8.83
C ASN A 543 -3.03 -18.30 -9.52
N LYS A 544 -2.51 -19.49 -9.80
CA LYS A 544 -3.32 -20.63 -10.25
C LYS A 544 -3.69 -21.45 -9.01
N VAL A 545 -4.94 -21.35 -8.58
CA VAL A 545 -5.40 -22.00 -7.36
C VAL A 545 -6.25 -23.21 -7.72
N SER A 546 -5.82 -24.39 -7.26
CA SER A 546 -6.58 -25.62 -7.49
C SER A 546 -7.90 -25.61 -6.71
N PRO A 547 -8.98 -26.22 -7.24
CA PRO A 547 -10.28 -26.27 -6.58
C PRO A 547 -10.22 -26.84 -5.16
N ASN A 548 -9.35 -27.83 -4.92
CA ASN A 548 -9.26 -28.45 -3.60
C ASN A 548 -8.64 -27.52 -2.56
N VAL A 549 -7.65 -26.72 -2.94
CA VAL A 549 -7.06 -25.70 -2.06
C VAL A 549 -8.08 -24.60 -1.78
N ALA A 550 -8.76 -24.11 -2.82
CA ALA A 550 -9.74 -23.03 -2.68
C ALA A 550 -10.89 -23.36 -1.71
N LYS A 551 -11.38 -24.60 -1.72
CA LYS A 551 -12.43 -25.06 -0.78
C LYS A 551 -12.01 -24.94 0.69
N ARG A 552 -10.70 -24.99 0.98
CA ARG A 552 -10.16 -24.89 2.35
C ARG A 552 -10.07 -23.46 2.87
N PHE A 553 -10.15 -22.44 2.00
CA PHE A 553 -10.07 -21.04 2.42
C PHE A 553 -11.15 -20.65 3.43
N CYS A 554 -12.32 -21.32 3.36
CA CYS A 554 -13.45 -21.10 4.25
C CYS A 554 -13.40 -21.89 5.57
N GLU A 555 -12.34 -22.67 5.82
CA GLU A 555 -12.25 -23.54 7.02
C GLU A 555 -11.68 -22.82 8.25
N SER A 556 -10.98 -21.68 8.07
CA SER A 556 -10.43 -20.93 9.19
C SER A 556 -11.47 -19.97 9.78
N ARG A 557 -12.06 -20.34 10.92
CA ARG A 557 -13.12 -19.55 11.58
C ARG A 557 -12.73 -18.09 11.88
N TYR A 558 -11.48 -17.82 12.19
CA TYR A 558 -11.01 -16.51 12.64
C TYR A 558 -10.42 -15.63 11.53
N LEU A 559 -10.66 -15.99 10.26
CA LEU A 559 -10.18 -15.19 9.13
C LEU A 559 -10.85 -13.80 9.13
N ARG A 560 -10.02 -12.76 9.07
CA ARG A 560 -10.38 -11.33 9.02
C ARG A 560 -10.11 -10.73 7.65
N ALA A 561 -8.98 -11.10 7.04
CA ALA A 561 -8.58 -10.63 5.72
C ALA A 561 -8.48 -11.79 4.73
N MET A 562 -9.20 -11.71 3.62
CA MET A 562 -9.07 -12.62 2.50
C MET A 562 -8.89 -11.81 1.21
N ASP A 563 -7.71 -11.90 0.62
CA ASP A 563 -7.40 -11.30 -0.66
C ASP A 563 -7.02 -12.42 -1.63
N LEU A 564 -7.92 -12.67 -2.58
CA LEU A 564 -7.74 -13.64 -3.66
C LEU A 564 -7.43 -12.93 -4.98
N SER A 565 -6.96 -11.68 -4.94
CA SER A 565 -6.76 -10.89 -6.14
C SER A 565 -5.77 -11.54 -7.12
N ARG A 566 -5.95 -11.26 -8.42
CA ARG A 566 -5.11 -11.82 -9.50
C ARG A 566 -4.99 -13.35 -9.41
N SER A 567 -6.12 -14.03 -9.25
CA SER A 567 -6.19 -15.48 -9.17
C SER A 567 -7.08 -16.09 -10.26
N ILE A 568 -6.64 -17.21 -10.81
CA ILE A 568 -7.39 -18.07 -11.72
C ILE A 568 -7.80 -19.34 -10.97
N PHE A 569 -9.08 -19.65 -11.04
CA PHE A 569 -9.69 -20.86 -10.51
C PHE A 569 -10.23 -21.70 -11.66
N GLU A 570 -10.09 -23.03 -11.58
CA GLU A 570 -10.59 -23.95 -12.61
C GLU A 570 -12.12 -24.10 -12.58
N THR A 571 -12.76 -23.72 -11.47
CA THR A 571 -14.21 -23.82 -11.28
C THR A 571 -14.77 -22.48 -10.80
N PRO A 572 -16.07 -22.21 -11.04
CA PRO A 572 -16.69 -20.96 -10.62
C PRO A 572 -16.56 -20.68 -9.12
N LEU A 573 -16.11 -19.47 -8.80
CA LEU A 573 -15.89 -18.97 -7.44
C LEU A 573 -17.14 -19.09 -6.55
N THR A 574 -18.33 -18.95 -7.12
CA THR A 574 -19.61 -19.08 -6.43
C THR A 574 -19.78 -20.46 -5.77
N GLY A 575 -19.30 -21.52 -6.43
CA GLY A 575 -19.33 -22.88 -5.89
C GLY A 575 -18.20 -23.17 -4.91
N LEU A 576 -17.00 -22.61 -5.17
CA LEU A 576 -15.82 -22.80 -4.30
C LEU A 576 -15.96 -22.08 -2.95
N LEU A 577 -16.56 -20.90 -2.94
CA LEU A 577 -16.77 -20.07 -1.75
C LEU A 577 -18.20 -20.15 -1.23
N ASN A 578 -18.92 -21.24 -1.51
CA ASN A 578 -20.29 -21.47 -1.00
C ASN A 578 -20.37 -21.45 0.54
N HIS A 579 -19.25 -21.69 1.23
CA HIS A 579 -19.12 -21.69 2.68
C HIS A 579 -18.53 -20.40 3.27
N ILE A 580 -18.33 -19.34 2.46
CA ILE A 580 -17.73 -18.08 2.93
C ILE A 580 -18.52 -17.45 4.08
N GLY A 581 -19.84 -17.65 4.13
CA GLY A 581 -20.69 -17.19 5.24
C GLY A 581 -20.35 -17.76 6.63
N PHE A 582 -19.47 -18.76 6.73
CA PHE A 582 -18.93 -19.23 8.02
C PHE A 582 -17.84 -18.31 8.59
N LEU A 583 -17.22 -17.48 7.75
CA LEU A 583 -16.16 -16.55 8.12
C LEU A 583 -16.75 -15.27 8.74
N ARG A 584 -17.46 -15.39 9.86
CA ARG A 584 -18.19 -14.26 10.50
C ARG A 584 -17.27 -13.13 10.99
N HIS A 585 -15.97 -13.39 11.10
CA HIS A 585 -14.93 -12.42 11.49
C HIS A 585 -14.34 -11.66 10.29
N LEU A 586 -14.74 -11.99 9.06
CA LEU A 586 -14.19 -11.38 7.86
C LEU A 586 -14.57 -9.89 7.77
N THR A 587 -13.55 -9.04 7.62
CA THR A 587 -13.62 -7.58 7.56
C THR A 587 -13.10 -7.05 6.22
N TYR A 588 -12.14 -7.74 5.60
CA TYR A 588 -11.60 -7.41 4.28
C TYR A 588 -11.74 -8.60 3.34
N LEU A 589 -12.44 -8.39 2.21
CA LEU A 589 -12.51 -9.33 1.10
C LEU A 589 -12.12 -8.61 -0.20
N SER A 590 -11.04 -9.06 -0.85
CA SER A 590 -10.75 -8.70 -2.25
C SER A 590 -10.84 -9.93 -3.14
N LEU A 591 -11.65 -9.81 -4.19
CA LEU A 591 -11.74 -10.72 -5.32
C LEU A 591 -11.28 -10.01 -6.61
N SER A 592 -10.50 -8.93 -6.50
CA SER A 592 -10.09 -8.12 -7.65
C SER A 592 -9.37 -8.95 -8.72
N SER A 593 -9.69 -8.72 -9.99
CA SER A 593 -9.05 -9.44 -11.11
C SER A 593 -9.11 -10.97 -10.98
N THR A 594 -10.18 -11.52 -10.39
CA THR A 594 -10.37 -12.98 -10.28
C THR A 594 -11.12 -13.55 -11.48
N HIS A 595 -10.70 -14.74 -11.93
CA HIS A 595 -11.33 -15.46 -13.04
C HIS A 595 -11.59 -16.93 -12.69
N PRO A 596 -12.78 -17.50 -12.96
CA PRO A 596 -14.01 -16.85 -13.42
C PRO A 596 -14.91 -16.39 -12.24
N LEU A 597 -15.11 -15.08 -12.08
CA LEU A 597 -16.14 -14.50 -11.20
C LEU A 597 -17.27 -13.91 -12.02
N VAL A 598 -18.46 -14.51 -11.93
CA VAL A 598 -19.69 -14.05 -12.63
C VAL A 598 -20.71 -13.47 -11.66
N GLN A 599 -20.78 -14.03 -10.45
CA GLN A 599 -21.73 -13.66 -9.39
C GLN A 599 -21.16 -14.10 -8.03
N LEU A 600 -21.49 -13.33 -6.99
CA LEU A 600 -21.01 -13.57 -5.63
C LEU A 600 -21.78 -14.73 -4.94
N PRO A 601 -21.13 -15.51 -4.05
CA PRO A 601 -21.80 -16.60 -3.33
C PRO A 601 -22.97 -16.11 -2.47
N PRO A 602 -24.15 -16.78 -2.48
CA PRO A 602 -25.29 -16.36 -1.65
C PRO A 602 -25.01 -16.34 -0.14
N SER A 603 -24.15 -17.24 0.35
CA SER A 603 -23.82 -17.32 1.78
C SER A 603 -23.06 -16.11 2.32
N MET A 604 -22.53 -15.25 1.44
CA MET A 604 -21.85 -14.01 1.79
C MET A 604 -22.76 -13.02 2.53
N GLU A 605 -24.09 -13.15 2.42
CA GLU A 605 -25.08 -12.39 3.20
C GLU A 605 -24.80 -12.42 4.72
N LYS A 606 -24.18 -13.49 5.23
CA LYS A 606 -23.87 -13.66 6.66
C LYS A 606 -22.67 -12.82 7.15
N LEU A 607 -21.94 -12.14 6.25
CA LEU A 607 -20.73 -11.39 6.58
C LEU A 607 -21.03 -9.97 7.12
N SER A 608 -21.70 -9.89 8.27
CA SER A 608 -22.14 -8.61 8.85
C SER A 608 -21.03 -7.68 9.38
N ASN A 609 -19.78 -8.14 9.39
CA ASN A 609 -18.62 -7.38 9.86
C ASN A 609 -17.73 -6.84 8.73
N LEU A 610 -18.11 -7.06 7.47
CA LEU A 610 -17.34 -6.62 6.33
C LEU A 610 -17.19 -5.09 6.32
N LEU A 611 -15.94 -4.62 6.24
CA LEU A 611 -15.55 -3.22 6.13
C LEU A 611 -15.14 -2.88 4.70
N ILE A 612 -14.50 -3.81 4.00
CA ILE A 612 -13.94 -3.57 2.67
C ILE A 612 -14.34 -4.72 1.76
N LEU A 613 -14.98 -4.38 0.64
CA LEU A 613 -15.28 -5.28 -0.46
C LEU A 613 -14.68 -4.72 -1.74
N ASP A 614 -13.65 -5.38 -2.23
CA ASP A 614 -12.97 -5.03 -3.48
C ASP A 614 -13.23 -6.11 -4.53
N LEU A 615 -13.93 -5.72 -5.59
CA LEU A 615 -14.31 -6.51 -6.76
C LEU A 615 -13.77 -5.87 -8.04
N SER A 616 -12.81 -4.96 -7.94
CA SER A 616 -12.27 -4.21 -9.06
C SER A 616 -11.74 -5.14 -10.17
N TYR A 617 -11.84 -4.71 -11.42
CA TYR A 617 -11.36 -5.44 -12.60
C TYR A 617 -11.99 -6.84 -12.80
N CYS A 618 -13.12 -7.15 -12.15
CA CYS A 618 -13.90 -8.36 -12.40
C CYS A 618 -14.79 -8.22 -13.64
N GLN A 619 -14.19 -8.28 -14.83
CA GLN A 619 -14.85 -7.98 -16.11
C GLN A 619 -16.12 -8.78 -16.41
N ASN A 620 -16.24 -10.01 -15.88
CA ASN A 620 -17.36 -10.92 -16.10
C ASN A 620 -18.45 -10.86 -15.02
N LEU A 621 -18.27 -10.03 -13.98
CA LEU A 621 -19.25 -9.87 -12.91
C LEU A 621 -20.49 -9.17 -13.48
N LYS A 622 -21.63 -9.88 -13.52
CA LYS A 622 -22.86 -9.38 -14.17
C LYS A 622 -23.77 -8.61 -13.22
N THR A 623 -23.92 -9.11 -12.01
CA THR A 623 -24.84 -8.55 -11.01
C THR A 623 -24.22 -8.54 -9.65
N LEU A 624 -24.61 -7.53 -8.87
CA LEU A 624 -24.33 -7.47 -7.45
C LEU A 624 -25.60 -7.84 -6.67
N PRO A 625 -25.53 -8.83 -5.77
CA PRO A 625 -26.70 -9.30 -5.03
C PRO A 625 -27.19 -8.24 -4.03
N THR A 626 -28.51 -8.24 -3.81
CA THR A 626 -29.19 -7.23 -2.98
C THR A 626 -28.73 -7.23 -1.53
N TYR A 627 -28.21 -8.34 -1.00
CA TYR A 627 -27.70 -8.39 0.37
C TYR A 627 -26.52 -7.44 0.63
N ILE A 628 -25.83 -6.92 -0.39
CA ILE A 628 -24.72 -5.96 -0.20
C ILE A 628 -25.19 -4.73 0.59
N VAL A 629 -26.44 -4.28 0.40
CA VAL A 629 -26.99 -3.12 1.11
C VAL A 629 -27.28 -3.38 2.60
N THR A 630 -27.11 -4.63 3.04
CA THR A 630 -27.22 -5.05 4.45
C THR A 630 -25.90 -4.90 5.20
N PHE A 631 -24.76 -4.75 4.52
CA PHE A 631 -23.43 -4.60 5.15
C PHE A 631 -23.23 -3.21 5.76
N LYS A 632 -23.92 -2.91 6.86
CA LYS A 632 -23.94 -1.57 7.49
C LYS A 632 -22.59 -1.03 7.95
N LYS A 633 -21.58 -1.90 8.08
CA LYS A 633 -20.22 -1.52 8.46
C LYS A 633 -19.29 -1.27 7.27
N LEU A 634 -19.77 -1.46 6.03
CA LEU A 634 -18.95 -1.29 4.85
C LEU A 634 -18.44 0.16 4.76
N ARG A 635 -17.13 0.30 4.58
CA ARG A 635 -16.36 1.54 4.40
C ARG A 635 -15.93 1.72 2.96
N VAL A 636 -15.53 0.63 2.31
CA VAL A 636 -15.02 0.65 0.94
C VAL A 636 -15.79 -0.37 0.12
N LEU A 637 -16.38 0.09 -0.98
CA LEU A 637 -16.92 -0.75 -2.05
C LEU A 637 -16.23 -0.36 -3.35
N ASP A 638 -15.40 -1.25 -3.88
CA ASP A 638 -14.74 -1.03 -5.16
C ASP A 638 -15.25 -2.04 -6.19
N VAL A 639 -15.94 -1.53 -7.22
CA VAL A 639 -16.41 -2.29 -8.38
C VAL A 639 -15.92 -1.64 -9.67
N SER A 640 -14.81 -0.88 -9.59
CA SER A 640 -14.19 -0.23 -10.74
C SER A 640 -13.81 -1.24 -11.81
N HIS A 641 -13.89 -0.83 -13.08
CA HIS A 641 -13.54 -1.67 -14.23
C HIS A 641 -14.26 -3.03 -14.30
N CYS A 642 -15.49 -3.14 -13.80
CA CYS A 642 -16.37 -4.29 -13.98
C CYS A 642 -17.27 -4.10 -15.23
N GLY A 643 -16.75 -4.36 -16.43
CA GLY A 643 -17.44 -4.01 -17.68
C GLY A 643 -18.82 -4.66 -17.88
N SER A 644 -19.04 -5.87 -17.36
CA SER A 644 -20.35 -6.56 -17.46
C SER A 644 -21.37 -6.16 -16.39
N LEU A 645 -20.99 -5.33 -15.41
CA LEU A 645 -21.87 -4.95 -14.32
C LEU A 645 -22.83 -3.84 -14.79
N GLU A 646 -24.13 -4.12 -14.77
CA GLU A 646 -25.13 -3.18 -15.29
C GLU A 646 -25.50 -2.07 -14.31
N TYR A 647 -25.64 -2.36 -13.02
CA TYR A 647 -25.99 -1.41 -11.96
C TYR A 647 -25.70 -1.99 -10.57
N LEU A 648 -25.69 -1.12 -9.55
CA LEU A 648 -25.65 -1.53 -8.14
C LEU A 648 -27.07 -1.72 -7.59
N PRO A 649 -27.31 -2.64 -6.62
CA PRO A 649 -28.65 -2.90 -6.09
C PRO A 649 -29.23 -1.70 -5.33
N LYS A 650 -30.54 -1.49 -5.47
CA LYS A 650 -31.30 -0.45 -4.78
C LYS A 650 -31.15 -0.51 -3.26
N GLY A 651 -31.11 0.65 -2.61
CA GLY A 651 -30.94 0.78 -1.16
C GLY A 651 -29.50 1.00 -0.72
N LEU A 652 -28.59 1.32 -1.66
CA LEU A 652 -27.19 1.63 -1.38
C LEU A 652 -27.06 2.82 -0.43
N GLY A 653 -27.98 3.79 -0.51
CA GLY A 653 -28.05 4.94 0.39
C GLY A 653 -28.21 4.58 1.88
N ARG A 654 -28.53 3.32 2.21
CA ARG A 654 -28.61 2.83 3.59
C ARG A 654 -27.24 2.44 4.18
N LEU A 655 -26.16 2.56 3.43
CA LEU A 655 -24.78 2.29 3.87
C LEU A 655 -24.13 3.58 4.38
N SER A 656 -24.69 4.18 5.44
CA SER A 656 -24.30 5.51 5.93
C SER A 656 -22.85 5.64 6.41
N GLN A 657 -22.13 4.53 6.56
CA GLN A 657 -20.71 4.52 6.96
C GLN A 657 -19.75 4.38 5.77
N LEU A 658 -20.26 4.34 4.53
CA LEU A 658 -19.44 4.19 3.33
C LEU A 658 -18.59 5.45 3.12
N GLU A 659 -17.27 5.27 3.02
CA GLU A 659 -16.27 6.33 2.83
C GLU A 659 -15.76 6.36 1.38
N VAL A 660 -15.71 5.21 0.70
CA VAL A 660 -15.18 5.06 -0.66
C VAL A 660 -16.13 4.20 -1.49
N LEU A 661 -16.53 4.71 -2.66
CA LEU A 661 -17.35 4.02 -3.65
C LEU A 661 -16.75 4.21 -5.04
N TRP A 662 -16.12 3.17 -5.59
CA TRP A 662 -15.54 3.20 -6.93
C TRP A 662 -16.36 2.36 -7.91
N GLY A 663 -16.55 2.87 -9.14
CA GLY A 663 -17.27 2.16 -10.20
C GLY A 663 -18.80 2.18 -10.05
N PHE A 664 -19.36 3.21 -9.40
CA PHE A 664 -20.81 3.36 -9.28
C PHE A 664 -21.44 3.61 -10.65
N ARG A 665 -22.20 2.62 -11.12
CA ARG A 665 -23.05 2.73 -12.31
C ARG A 665 -24.51 2.93 -11.88
N PRO A 666 -25.09 4.13 -12.07
CA PRO A 666 -26.48 4.39 -11.71
C PRO A 666 -27.42 3.57 -12.59
N ALA A 667 -28.54 3.14 -12.01
CA ALA A 667 -29.56 2.41 -12.73
C ALA A 667 -30.41 3.31 -13.64
N LYS A 668 -30.78 2.78 -14.80
CA LYS A 668 -31.71 3.40 -15.74
C LYS A 668 -33.13 3.45 -15.19
N SER A 669 -33.99 4.32 -15.73
CA SER A 669 -35.39 4.42 -15.28
C SER A 669 -36.19 3.12 -15.47
N SER A 670 -35.78 2.28 -16.41
CA SER A 670 -36.35 0.95 -16.66
C SER A 670 -35.92 -0.12 -15.65
N GLN A 671 -34.87 0.13 -14.86
CA GLN A 671 -34.26 -0.84 -13.94
C GLN A 671 -34.73 -0.58 -12.50
N SER A 672 -35.92 -1.07 -12.14
CA SER A 672 -36.56 -0.81 -10.83
C SER A 672 -35.79 -1.33 -9.62
N GLU A 673 -34.99 -2.38 -9.80
CA GLU A 673 -34.19 -3.04 -8.76
C GLU A 673 -32.82 -2.38 -8.55
N GLY A 674 -32.45 -1.43 -9.42
CA GLY A 674 -31.16 -0.77 -9.38
C GLY A 674 -31.16 0.52 -8.56
N CYS A 675 -29.98 0.86 -8.05
CA CYS A 675 -29.70 2.08 -7.31
C CYS A 675 -29.59 3.25 -8.28
N ARG A 676 -30.43 4.27 -8.09
CA ARG A 676 -30.34 5.52 -8.85
C ARG A 676 -29.38 6.49 -8.18
N ILE A 677 -28.92 7.48 -8.95
CA ILE A 677 -27.95 8.48 -8.46
C ILE A 677 -28.48 9.29 -7.27
N GLY A 678 -29.80 9.51 -7.18
CA GLY A 678 -30.42 10.23 -6.07
C GLY A 678 -30.21 9.58 -4.70
N GLU A 679 -29.91 8.28 -4.63
CA GLU A 679 -29.63 7.60 -3.37
C GLU A 679 -28.30 8.03 -2.73
N LEU A 680 -27.36 8.56 -3.52
CA LEU A 680 -26.05 9.00 -3.04
C LEU A 680 -26.15 10.11 -1.99
N ARG A 681 -27.22 10.91 -2.02
CA ARG A 681 -27.50 12.01 -1.06
C ARG A 681 -27.51 11.56 0.40
N ASN A 682 -27.76 10.29 0.65
CA ASN A 682 -27.78 9.71 1.99
C ASN A 682 -26.40 9.28 2.50
N LEU A 683 -25.38 9.26 1.62
CA LEU A 683 -24.02 8.82 1.92
C LEU A 683 -23.14 10.00 2.36
N LEU A 684 -23.55 10.71 3.40
CA LEU A 684 -22.91 11.96 3.85
C LEU A 684 -21.43 11.80 4.27
N GLY A 685 -21.01 10.58 4.62
CA GLY A 685 -19.62 10.26 4.95
C GLY A 685 -18.73 9.90 3.75
N LEU A 686 -19.25 9.94 2.53
CA LEU A 686 -18.52 9.54 1.32
C LEU A 686 -17.45 10.58 0.96
N ARG A 687 -16.20 10.12 0.79
CA ARG A 687 -15.02 10.94 0.51
C ARG A 687 -14.47 10.76 -0.89
N LYS A 688 -14.55 9.54 -1.42
CA LYS A 688 -14.06 9.17 -2.75
C LYS A 688 -15.18 8.50 -3.53
N LEU A 689 -15.48 9.03 -4.72
CA LEU A 689 -16.56 8.55 -5.58
C LEU A 689 -16.08 8.40 -7.03
N GLY A 690 -16.28 7.21 -7.60
CA GLY A 690 -16.13 6.97 -9.03
C GLY A 690 -17.47 6.70 -9.69
N LEU A 691 -17.91 7.61 -10.54
CA LEU A 691 -19.11 7.47 -11.37
C LEU A 691 -18.75 6.85 -12.72
N GLN A 692 -19.54 5.87 -13.15
CA GLN A 692 -19.50 5.29 -14.49
C GLN A 692 -20.85 5.54 -15.16
N LEU A 693 -20.84 6.36 -16.20
CA LEU A 693 -22.04 6.75 -16.93
C LEU A 693 -22.00 6.16 -18.34
N THR A 694 -23.11 5.54 -18.76
CA THR A 694 -23.23 4.91 -20.08
C THR A 694 -24.41 5.44 -20.90
N GLY A 695 -25.38 6.12 -20.28
CA GLY A 695 -26.53 6.71 -20.97
C GLY A 695 -27.20 7.85 -20.19
N GLY A 696 -27.89 8.76 -20.88
CA GLY A 696 -28.50 9.95 -20.26
C GLY A 696 -29.65 9.64 -19.28
N ASP A 697 -30.30 8.48 -19.42
CA ASP A 697 -31.43 8.02 -18.61
C ASP A 697 -31.05 7.54 -17.19
N GLU A 698 -29.75 7.41 -16.94
CA GLU A 698 -29.15 7.11 -15.63
C GLU A 698 -29.26 8.31 -14.66
N ILE A 699 -29.40 9.54 -15.19
CA ILE A 699 -29.55 10.79 -14.41
C ILE A 699 -30.96 11.35 -14.60
N GLY A 700 -31.79 11.22 -13.55
CA GLY A 700 -33.15 11.78 -13.53
C GLY A 700 -33.15 13.31 -13.34
N TYR A 701 -34.16 13.98 -13.87
CA TYR A 701 -34.34 15.43 -13.72
C TYR A 701 -34.50 15.88 -12.25
N THR A 702 -35.04 15.01 -11.39
CA THR A 702 -35.21 15.27 -9.95
C THR A 702 -33.98 14.89 -9.12
N GLU A 703 -32.90 14.44 -9.76
CA GLU A 703 -31.70 13.89 -9.10
C GLU A 703 -30.43 14.70 -9.44
N MET A 704 -30.60 15.89 -10.02
CA MET A 704 -29.53 16.78 -10.48
C MET A 704 -28.70 17.37 -9.34
N ASP A 705 -29.26 17.42 -8.14
CA ASP A 705 -28.62 17.88 -6.92
C ASP A 705 -28.05 16.73 -6.07
N ALA A 706 -27.93 15.52 -6.63
CA ALA A 706 -27.56 14.32 -5.89
C ALA A 706 -26.16 14.37 -5.23
N LEU A 707 -25.24 15.18 -5.75
CA LEU A 707 -23.87 15.29 -5.23
C LEU A 707 -23.65 16.51 -4.33
N VAL A 708 -24.58 17.47 -4.32
CA VAL A 708 -24.38 18.78 -3.67
C VAL A 708 -24.27 18.65 -2.15
N ASP A 709 -25.00 17.69 -1.58
CA ASP A 709 -25.06 17.46 -0.13
C ASP A 709 -23.85 16.66 0.42
N LEU A 710 -22.96 16.16 -0.45
CA LEU A 710 -21.79 15.36 -0.08
C LEU A 710 -20.61 16.23 0.36
N GLN A 711 -20.76 16.92 1.50
CA GLN A 711 -19.79 17.90 2.00
C GLN A 711 -18.40 17.33 2.35
N GLU A 712 -18.32 16.02 2.61
CA GLU A 712 -17.06 15.31 2.90
C GLU A 712 -16.39 14.75 1.63
N LEU A 713 -17.00 14.91 0.44
CA LEU A 713 -16.45 14.39 -0.81
C LEU A 713 -15.23 15.21 -1.24
N GLN A 714 -14.09 14.53 -1.27
CA GLN A 714 -12.81 15.13 -1.65
C GLN A 714 -12.38 14.73 -3.06
N HIS A 715 -12.67 13.49 -3.48
CA HIS A 715 -12.19 12.95 -4.77
C HIS A 715 -13.37 12.45 -5.60
N LEU A 716 -13.50 12.97 -6.83
CA LEU A 716 -14.53 12.56 -7.77
C LEU A 716 -13.88 12.15 -9.09
N THR A 717 -14.17 10.92 -9.51
CA THR A 717 -13.84 10.43 -10.85
C THR A 717 -15.12 10.19 -11.62
N ILE A 718 -15.21 10.71 -12.84
CA ILE A 718 -16.33 10.45 -13.75
C ILE A 718 -15.76 9.80 -15.01
N SER A 719 -16.24 8.61 -15.34
CA SER A 719 -15.88 7.89 -16.56
C SER A 719 -17.12 7.69 -17.44
N CYS A 720 -16.97 7.97 -18.74
CA CYS A 720 -18.04 7.81 -19.73
C CYS A 720 -17.62 6.92 -20.92
N PHE A 721 -16.74 5.94 -20.66
CA PHE A 721 -16.10 5.09 -21.68
C PHE A 721 -17.07 4.45 -22.69
N ASP A 722 -18.20 3.89 -22.22
CA ASP A 722 -19.18 3.22 -23.07
C ASP A 722 -20.33 4.14 -23.54
N SER A 723 -20.20 5.47 -23.37
CA SER A 723 -21.24 6.40 -23.77
C SER A 723 -21.17 6.71 -25.27
N ASN A 724 -22.27 6.42 -25.98
CA ASN A 724 -22.50 6.86 -27.37
C ASN A 724 -23.52 8.00 -27.45
N ASP A 725 -23.91 8.54 -26.30
CA ASP A 725 -25.07 9.40 -26.13
C ASP A 725 -24.62 10.82 -25.75
N GLU A 726 -24.80 11.77 -26.67
CA GLU A 726 -24.54 13.18 -26.42
C GLU A 726 -25.41 13.74 -25.26
N GLU A 727 -26.54 13.10 -24.94
CA GLU A 727 -27.40 13.48 -23.81
C GLU A 727 -26.65 13.37 -22.48
N VAL A 728 -25.73 12.40 -22.33
CA VAL A 728 -24.91 12.23 -21.11
C VAL A 728 -24.16 13.50 -20.77
N ALA A 729 -23.57 14.18 -21.76
CA ALA A 729 -22.85 15.43 -21.53
C ALA A 729 -23.80 16.54 -20.99
N THR A 730 -25.01 16.63 -21.53
CA THR A 730 -26.00 17.64 -21.12
C THR A 730 -26.57 17.38 -19.72
N LYS A 731 -26.73 16.10 -19.35
CA LYS A 731 -27.17 15.68 -18.02
C LYS A 731 -26.07 15.86 -16.99
N LEU A 732 -24.83 15.53 -17.34
CA LEU A 732 -23.67 15.73 -16.47
C LEU A 732 -23.44 17.21 -16.19
N ASP A 733 -23.70 18.10 -17.15
CA ASP A 733 -23.63 19.55 -16.97
C ASP A 733 -24.63 20.06 -15.91
N GLN A 734 -25.67 19.28 -15.59
CA GLN A 734 -26.67 19.59 -14.57
C GLN A 734 -26.41 18.91 -13.23
N LEU A 735 -25.29 18.17 -13.08
CA LEU A 735 -24.93 17.45 -11.86
C LEU A 735 -23.68 18.10 -11.22
N PRO A 736 -23.81 19.26 -10.54
CA PRO A 736 -22.67 19.96 -9.98
C PRO A 736 -22.05 19.19 -8.80
N PRO A 737 -20.71 19.04 -8.76
CA PRO A 737 -20.02 18.52 -7.58
C PRO A 737 -20.07 19.50 -6.39
N PRO A 738 -19.76 19.03 -5.16
CA PRO A 738 -19.69 19.88 -3.97
C PRO A 738 -18.46 20.82 -4.01
N LYS A 739 -18.57 21.96 -3.33
CA LYS A 739 -17.55 23.05 -3.37
C LYS A 739 -16.22 22.67 -2.70
N GLN A 740 -16.23 21.67 -1.82
CA GLN A 740 -15.07 21.19 -1.06
C GLN A 740 -14.20 20.20 -1.86
N LEU A 741 -14.59 19.86 -3.08
CA LEU A 741 -13.89 18.88 -3.91
C LEU A 741 -12.42 19.29 -4.10
N HIS A 742 -11.52 18.37 -3.81
CA HIS A 742 -10.07 18.56 -3.84
C HIS A 742 -9.45 17.99 -5.13
N GLU A 743 -9.98 16.87 -5.61
CA GLU A 743 -9.52 16.18 -6.83
C GLU A 743 -10.70 15.83 -7.74
N LEU A 744 -10.54 16.12 -9.04
CA LEU A 744 -11.48 15.76 -10.08
C LEU A 744 -10.76 15.08 -11.24
N SER A 745 -11.28 13.92 -11.65
CA SER A 745 -10.82 13.20 -12.84
C SER A 745 -11.99 12.96 -13.81
N LEU A 746 -11.85 13.46 -15.05
CA LEU A 746 -12.80 13.24 -16.14
C LEU A 746 -12.17 12.31 -17.17
N HIS A 747 -12.73 11.11 -17.31
CA HIS A 747 -12.28 10.11 -18.27
C HIS A 747 -13.34 9.87 -19.35
N PHE A 748 -12.94 9.87 -20.62
CA PHE A 748 -13.83 9.60 -21.76
C PHE A 748 -15.04 10.54 -21.82
N TYR A 749 -14.90 11.80 -21.38
CA TYR A 749 -16.01 12.75 -21.41
C TYR A 749 -16.51 12.95 -22.86
N PRO A 750 -17.81 12.73 -23.14
CA PRO A 750 -18.31 12.70 -24.51
C PRO A 750 -18.59 14.10 -25.08
N GLY A 751 -18.68 15.12 -24.23
CA GLY A 751 -19.02 16.48 -24.65
C GLY A 751 -17.88 17.22 -25.33
N LYS A 752 -18.21 17.99 -26.38
CA LYS A 752 -17.24 18.84 -27.10
C LYS A 752 -16.77 20.07 -26.29
N PHE A 753 -17.57 20.49 -25.32
CA PHE A 753 -17.30 21.63 -24.45
C PHE A 753 -17.27 21.20 -23.00
N SER A 754 -16.42 21.82 -22.18
CA SER A 754 -16.35 21.50 -20.75
C SER A 754 -17.71 21.71 -20.04
N PRO A 755 -18.00 20.98 -18.96
CA PRO A 755 -19.14 21.29 -18.10
C PRO A 755 -19.08 22.74 -17.59
N THR A 756 -20.22 23.41 -17.49
CA THR A 756 -20.37 24.78 -16.96
C THR A 756 -19.90 24.90 -15.52
N TRP A 757 -20.17 23.88 -14.70
CA TRP A 757 -19.75 23.84 -13.31
C TRP A 757 -18.24 23.64 -13.14
N LEU A 758 -17.49 23.27 -14.18
CA LEU A 758 -16.02 23.23 -14.15
C LEU A 758 -15.48 24.66 -14.21
N SER A 759 -15.62 25.39 -13.10
CA SER A 759 -15.21 26.79 -12.95
C SER A 759 -14.62 27.04 -11.56
N PRO A 760 -13.73 28.05 -11.41
CA PRO A 760 -13.11 28.35 -10.11
C PRO A 760 -14.14 28.85 -9.07
N ILE A 761 -15.29 29.34 -9.51
CA ILE A 761 -16.38 29.80 -8.62
C ILE A 761 -17.14 28.60 -8.03
N SER A 762 -17.41 27.58 -8.85
CA SER A 762 -18.13 26.37 -8.43
C SER A 762 -17.24 25.41 -7.63
N LEU A 763 -15.95 25.32 -7.98
CA LEU A 763 -14.99 24.40 -7.38
C LEU A 763 -13.77 25.16 -6.80
N PRO A 764 -13.97 26.03 -5.79
CA PRO A 764 -12.92 26.93 -5.29
C PRO A 764 -11.77 26.22 -4.56
N MET A 765 -11.98 24.96 -4.13
CA MET A 765 -11.01 24.15 -3.38
C MET A 765 -10.29 23.11 -4.24
N LEU A 766 -10.53 23.11 -5.57
CA LEU A 766 -9.94 22.11 -6.46
C LEU A 766 -8.43 22.34 -6.61
N THR A 767 -7.66 21.32 -6.23
CA THR A 767 -6.20 21.33 -6.26
C THR A 767 -5.65 20.50 -7.41
N TYR A 768 -6.34 19.42 -7.77
CA TYR A 768 -5.89 18.48 -8.81
C TYR A 768 -6.98 18.22 -9.84
N LEU A 769 -6.63 18.38 -11.11
CA LEU A 769 -7.52 18.15 -12.24
C LEU A 769 -6.86 17.21 -13.25
N SER A 770 -7.54 16.11 -13.56
CA SER A 770 -7.17 15.20 -14.63
C SER A 770 -8.27 15.12 -15.67
N ILE A 771 -7.92 15.25 -16.94
CA ILE A 771 -8.81 15.05 -18.07
C ILE A 771 -8.09 14.11 -19.02
N SER A 772 -8.67 12.93 -19.27
CA SER A 772 -8.02 11.95 -20.14
C SER A 772 -8.99 11.22 -21.05
N SER A 773 -8.64 11.10 -22.32
CA SER A 773 -9.45 10.45 -23.36
C SER A 773 -10.84 11.09 -23.50
N GLY A 774 -11.32 11.30 -24.73
CA GLY A 774 -12.65 11.87 -24.98
C GLY A 774 -12.63 12.93 -26.07
N ASN A 775 -13.81 13.52 -26.30
CA ASN A 775 -14.07 14.38 -27.47
C ASN A 775 -14.03 15.88 -27.11
N LEU A 776 -13.40 16.22 -25.99
CA LEU A 776 -13.36 17.59 -25.50
C LEU A 776 -12.48 18.44 -26.43
N ALA A 777 -13.10 19.41 -27.12
CA ALA A 777 -12.40 20.27 -28.07
C ALA A 777 -12.07 21.65 -27.48
N LYS A 778 -12.95 22.19 -26.62
CA LYS A 778 -12.79 23.54 -26.04
C LYS A 778 -13.30 23.63 -24.60
N MET A 779 -12.66 24.48 -23.80
CA MET A 779 -13.18 24.88 -22.49
C MET A 779 -14.19 26.03 -22.64
N LYS A 780 -15.30 25.98 -21.89
CA LYS A 780 -16.29 27.08 -21.83
C LYS A 780 -15.70 28.33 -21.16
N GLU A 781 -16.29 29.50 -21.40
CA GLU A 781 -15.82 30.76 -20.79
C GLU A 781 -15.81 30.73 -19.26
N SER A 782 -16.76 30.02 -18.64
CA SER A 782 -16.79 29.85 -17.17
C SER A 782 -15.55 29.16 -16.59
N PHE A 783 -14.85 28.33 -17.38
CA PHE A 783 -13.63 27.66 -16.95
C PHE A 783 -12.48 28.64 -16.69
N TRP A 784 -12.39 29.68 -17.52
CA TRP A 784 -11.30 30.67 -17.44
C TRP A 784 -11.50 31.68 -16.32
N GLY A 785 -12.74 31.84 -15.84
CA GLY A 785 -13.09 32.82 -14.82
C GLY A 785 -13.01 34.28 -15.30
N ASN A 786 -13.22 35.21 -14.38
CA ASN A 786 -13.00 36.65 -14.58
C ASN A 786 -11.72 37.07 -13.84
N ASP A 787 -11.29 38.33 -13.98
CA ASP A 787 -10.03 38.85 -13.39
C ASP A 787 -9.88 38.62 -11.87
N ASP A 788 -10.98 38.48 -11.13
CA ASP A 788 -11.00 38.26 -9.67
C ASP A 788 -11.10 36.77 -9.24
N SER A 789 -11.25 35.82 -10.18
CA SER A 789 -11.52 34.41 -9.87
C SER A 789 -10.56 33.47 -10.60
N VAL A 790 -9.47 33.09 -9.95
CA VAL A 790 -8.46 32.15 -10.47
C VAL A 790 -8.54 30.77 -9.80
N TRP A 791 -8.03 29.75 -10.48
CA TRP A 791 -7.90 28.41 -9.95
C TRP A 791 -6.79 28.31 -8.89
N ARG A 792 -7.00 27.43 -7.91
CA ARG A 792 -5.97 27.00 -6.96
C ARG A 792 -5.34 25.65 -7.32
N ILE A 793 -5.49 25.24 -8.57
CA ILE A 793 -4.97 23.98 -9.08
C ILE A 793 -3.44 24.00 -9.03
N GLU A 794 -2.86 23.00 -8.36
CA GLU A 794 -1.41 22.79 -8.27
C GLU A 794 -0.92 21.72 -9.26
N GLY A 795 -1.77 20.77 -9.64
CA GLY A 795 -1.44 19.70 -10.58
C GLY A 795 -2.50 19.51 -11.65
N LEU A 796 -2.06 19.49 -12.91
CA LEU A 796 -2.92 19.29 -14.08
C LEU A 796 -2.43 18.10 -14.91
N MET A 797 -3.35 17.21 -15.27
CA MET A 797 -3.08 16.10 -16.19
C MET A 797 -4.02 16.16 -17.41
N MET A 798 -3.43 16.08 -18.60
CA MET A 798 -4.13 16.04 -19.88
C MET A 798 -3.58 14.90 -20.72
N GLU A 799 -4.39 13.87 -20.97
CA GLU A 799 -3.90 12.67 -21.67
C GLU A 799 -4.85 12.26 -22.80
N ASN A 800 -4.31 11.99 -23.98
CA ASN A 800 -5.06 11.45 -25.12
C ASN A 800 -6.27 12.33 -25.51
N LEU A 801 -6.04 13.63 -25.69
CA LEU A 801 -7.06 14.62 -26.10
C LEU A 801 -6.69 15.17 -27.48
N SER A 802 -7.24 14.55 -28.54
CA SER A 802 -6.85 14.86 -29.92
C SER A 802 -7.25 16.27 -30.36
N ASP A 803 -8.38 16.78 -29.87
CA ASP A 803 -9.02 17.98 -30.40
C ASP A 803 -8.94 19.19 -29.46
N LEU A 804 -8.36 19.02 -28.26
CA LEU A 804 -8.33 20.07 -27.24
C LEU A 804 -7.29 21.14 -27.58
N GLY A 805 -7.75 22.28 -28.09
CA GLY A 805 -6.89 23.44 -28.36
C GLY A 805 -6.91 24.45 -27.20
N VAL A 806 -5.80 24.57 -26.47
CA VAL A 806 -5.63 25.51 -25.35
C VAL A 806 -4.24 26.12 -25.38
N GLU A 807 -4.17 27.44 -25.14
CA GLU A 807 -2.91 28.18 -25.09
C GLU A 807 -2.27 28.20 -23.70
N TRP A 808 -0.98 27.85 -23.62
CA TRP A 808 -0.23 27.81 -22.36
C TRP A 808 -0.24 29.12 -21.56
N PRO A 809 -0.02 30.32 -22.15
CA PRO A 809 -0.09 31.58 -21.39
C PRO A 809 -1.45 31.81 -20.73
N ARG A 810 -2.54 31.39 -21.38
CA ARG A 810 -3.89 31.51 -20.82
C ARG A 810 -4.07 30.58 -19.62
N VAL A 811 -3.53 29.36 -19.68
CA VAL A 811 -3.54 28.42 -18.55
C VAL A 811 -2.76 28.99 -17.36
N GLN A 812 -1.56 29.55 -17.60
CA GLN A 812 -0.75 30.15 -16.53
C GLN A 812 -1.44 31.34 -15.86
N GLN A 813 -2.15 32.16 -16.64
CA GLN A 813 -2.90 33.31 -16.11
C GLN A 813 -4.02 32.87 -15.16
N VAL A 814 -4.78 31.84 -15.52
CA VAL A 814 -5.94 31.38 -14.74
C VAL A 814 -5.57 30.36 -13.65
N MET A 815 -4.39 29.73 -13.74
CA MET A 815 -3.86 28.76 -12.77
C MET A 815 -2.48 29.18 -12.22
N PRO A 816 -2.40 30.27 -11.43
CA PRO A 816 -1.11 30.80 -10.96
C PRO A 816 -0.36 29.87 -9.96
N SER A 817 -1.09 28.95 -9.31
CA SER A 817 -0.55 28.00 -8.33
C SER A 817 0.03 26.72 -8.96
N LEU A 818 -0.01 26.58 -10.28
CA LEU A 818 0.37 25.37 -10.98
C LEU A 818 1.85 25.02 -10.73
N ARG A 819 2.09 23.79 -10.28
CA ARG A 819 3.43 23.24 -9.99
C ARG A 819 3.82 22.14 -10.95
N ILE A 820 2.85 21.34 -11.40
CA ILE A 820 3.09 20.18 -12.25
C ILE A 820 2.04 20.12 -13.36
N VAL A 821 2.48 19.90 -14.59
CA VAL A 821 1.62 19.61 -15.74
C VAL A 821 2.13 18.34 -16.40
N ASN A 822 1.29 17.33 -16.46
CA ASN A 822 1.54 16.12 -17.24
C ASN A 822 0.64 16.15 -18.48
N ALA A 823 1.25 16.23 -19.66
CA ALA A 823 0.51 16.19 -20.91
C ALA A 823 1.08 15.11 -21.84
N SER A 824 0.22 14.25 -22.37
CA SER A 824 0.61 13.18 -23.29
C SER A 824 -0.46 12.95 -24.36
N TRP A 825 -0.04 12.67 -25.59
CA TRP A 825 -0.95 12.39 -26.71
C TRP A 825 -2.00 13.49 -26.97
N CYS A 826 -1.60 14.76 -26.88
CA CYS A 826 -2.46 15.93 -27.11
C CYS A 826 -1.86 16.84 -28.21
N PRO A 827 -2.10 16.55 -29.51
CA PRO A 827 -1.41 17.21 -30.62
C PRO A 827 -1.73 18.72 -30.75
N GLU A 828 -2.92 19.15 -30.32
CA GLU A 828 -3.35 20.55 -30.40
C GLU A 828 -2.83 21.42 -29.23
N LEU A 829 -2.07 20.86 -28.29
CA LEU A 829 -1.45 21.57 -27.16
C LEU A 829 0.00 22.00 -27.45
N ALA A 830 0.29 22.43 -28.68
CA ALA A 830 1.64 22.73 -29.15
C ALA A 830 2.33 23.90 -28.41
N SER A 831 1.60 24.77 -27.72
CA SER A 831 2.18 25.89 -26.96
C SER A 831 2.66 25.52 -25.56
N PHE A 832 2.43 24.28 -25.10
CA PHE A 832 2.86 23.84 -23.77
C PHE A 832 4.39 23.63 -23.72
N PRO A 833 5.02 23.87 -22.55
CA PRO A 833 6.47 23.75 -22.35
C PRO A 833 6.92 22.28 -22.19
N ILE A 834 6.55 21.43 -23.15
CA ILE A 834 6.80 19.99 -23.17
C ILE A 834 7.22 19.61 -24.60
N ASP A 835 8.38 18.96 -24.74
CA ASP A 835 9.07 18.80 -26.04
C ASP A 835 8.24 18.09 -27.14
N ASP A 836 7.42 17.10 -26.78
CA ASP A 836 6.55 16.37 -27.73
C ASP A 836 5.23 15.94 -27.06
N VAL A 837 4.35 16.92 -26.83
CA VAL A 837 3.01 16.68 -26.24
C VAL A 837 2.15 15.78 -27.13
N GLY A 838 2.37 15.80 -28.45
CA GLY A 838 1.54 15.10 -29.43
C GLY A 838 1.72 13.59 -29.43
N PHE A 839 2.92 13.07 -29.15
CA PHE A 839 3.21 11.64 -29.36
C PHE A 839 3.94 10.93 -28.21
N ARG A 840 4.74 11.62 -27.39
CA ARG A 840 5.45 10.99 -26.26
C ARG A 840 4.92 11.43 -24.92
N GLY A 841 4.51 12.69 -24.84
CA GLY A 841 4.14 13.35 -23.61
C GLY A 841 5.34 13.68 -22.72
N GLY A 842 5.08 14.43 -21.66
CA GLY A 842 6.10 14.83 -20.71
C GLY A 842 5.50 15.54 -19.50
N VAL A 843 6.39 15.82 -18.54
CA VAL A 843 6.03 16.49 -17.30
C VAL A 843 6.76 17.81 -17.24
N TRP A 844 6.00 18.90 -17.25
CA TRP A 844 6.50 20.21 -16.85
C TRP A 844 6.42 20.32 -15.33
N LYS A 845 7.50 20.79 -14.70
CA LYS A 845 7.54 21.15 -13.29
C LYS A 845 7.97 22.60 -13.19
N ARG A 846 7.30 23.37 -12.35
CA ARG A 846 7.70 24.75 -12.06
C ARG A 846 9.09 24.73 -11.42
N GLU A 847 10.01 25.52 -11.98
CA GLU A 847 11.30 25.75 -11.35
C GLU A 847 11.09 26.57 -10.07
N GLU A 848 11.35 25.98 -8.90
CA GLU A 848 11.56 26.75 -7.68
C GLU A 848 12.90 27.46 -7.83
N HIS A 849 12.88 28.68 -8.38
CA HIS A 849 14.07 29.52 -8.33
C HIS A 849 14.46 29.72 -6.88
N ALA A 850 15.68 29.26 -6.54
CA ALA A 850 16.42 29.70 -5.38
C ALA A 850 16.45 31.24 -5.38
N SER A 851 15.70 31.83 -4.45
CA SER A 851 15.88 33.21 -4.02
C SER A 851 16.64 33.23 -2.71
#